data_AF-A0ABD2CSU1-F1
#
_entry.id   AF-A0ABD2CSU1-F1
#
_cell.length_a   1.000
_cell.length_b   1.000
_cell.length_c   1.000
_cell.angle_alpha   90.00
_cell.angle_beta   90.00
_cell.angle_gamma   90.00
#
_symmetry.space_group_name_H-M   'P 1'
#
loop_
_entity.id
_entity.type
_entity.pdbx_description
1 polymer ?
#
loop_
_entity_poly.entity_id
_entity_poly.type
_entity_poly.pdbx_seq_one_letter_code
_entity_poly.pdbx_strand_id
1 'polypeptide(L)'
;MLARRWQHDPEGESSYKEEGRSGGAYIEGREGAACPDAFHPDDDDDHDHDDNDNEQCRRGAQVRAQDDEGADELDANAEELCHDRPGDEYFRLNVGGDCRDVVRCDKASEIGVTRLATVRCPTGLAFDIERQTCDWKTNVKNCEQLEMGWPLTWTNRPVTGRAKSPTVTSSRWYPCLSPVYIEASMRVNIKWEVQVVLGLDYTLLTTMYYTPEPRKVLPILKTDEPVCPDGKLSCGNKECIDKELFCNGKPDCKDESDENACTVETDPNRAPDCDPTQCVLPDCYCSADGTRIPGNIEPQQVPQMITITFNGAVNVDNIDLYEEVFNGQRQNPNGCQIRGTFFVSHKYTNYSAVQDLHRRGHEIAVFSLTHKDDPQYWTQGTYDDWLAEMAGARLIIERFANITDGSIIGMRAPYLRVGGNTQFDMMADQFFVYDASITASLGRVPIWPYTLYFRMPHKCNGNGGNCPSRSHPVWEMVMNELDRRDDPTFDESLPGCHMVDSCSNIQTGEQFGRLLRHNFNRHFNSNRAPLGLHFHASWLKSKKEYKEELIKFIEEMLARSDVYFVTMVQVRYETNLQGDMELICKEINLQTRVIKWMQTPTELSALRDFQDWKETCDEKGQPYCSLPNACPLTTRELPGETLRLFTCMECPNNYPWLLDPTGDGFAVKK
;
A
#
# COMPACT_ATOMS: atom_id res chain seq x y z
N MET A 1 -14.70 29.18 -51.97
CA MET A 1 -15.24 29.62 -53.27
C MET A 1 -14.59 28.79 -54.36
N LEU A 2 -15.33 28.42 -55.42
CA LEU A 2 -14.84 27.73 -56.64
C LEU A 2 -14.23 26.32 -56.43
N ALA A 3 -14.23 25.36 -57.35
CA ALA A 3 -15.18 24.83 -58.35
C ALA A 3 -14.40 23.96 -59.37
N ARG A 4 -15.08 23.04 -60.10
CA ARG A 4 -14.55 22.00 -61.05
C ARG A 4 -14.01 20.75 -60.32
N ARG A 5 -14.44 19.49 -60.55
CA ARG A 5 -15.30 18.79 -61.55
C ARG A 5 -14.60 18.37 -62.87
N TRP A 6 -14.96 17.17 -63.36
CA TRP A 6 -14.63 16.44 -64.62
C TRP A 6 -13.37 15.54 -64.58
N GLN A 7 -13.25 14.41 -65.32
CA GLN A 7 -14.19 13.28 -65.64
C GLN A 7 -13.47 12.17 -66.47
N HIS A 8 -13.89 10.90 -66.32
CA HIS A 8 -13.65 9.71 -67.20
C HIS A 8 -12.22 9.20 -67.53
N ASP A 9 -11.93 7.92 -67.21
CA ASP A 9 -12.07 6.69 -68.05
C ASP A 9 -11.88 6.80 -69.59
N PRO A 10 -11.55 5.71 -70.35
CA PRO A 10 -11.67 4.27 -70.01
C PRO A 10 -10.57 3.30 -70.56
N GLU A 11 -10.91 1.99 -70.56
CA GLU A 11 -10.50 0.88 -71.47
C GLU A 11 -9.29 -0.05 -71.17
N GLY A 12 -9.52 -1.36 -71.40
CA GLY A 12 -8.56 -2.47 -71.26
C GLY A 12 -9.21 -3.83 -70.92
N GLU A 13 -9.66 -4.61 -71.91
CA GLU A 13 -10.44 -5.86 -71.71
C GLU A 13 -9.65 -7.19 -71.75
N SER A 14 -10.11 -8.20 -70.99
CA SER A 14 -10.25 -9.65 -71.34
C SER A 14 -10.76 -10.43 -70.10
N SER A 15 -11.87 -11.18 -70.05
CA SER A 15 -12.30 -12.41 -70.79
C SER A 15 -11.38 -13.63 -70.53
N TYR A 16 -11.81 -14.82 -70.08
CA TYR A 16 -13.11 -15.51 -69.86
C TYR A 16 -13.14 -16.16 -68.44
N LYS A 17 -14.20 -16.74 -67.81
CA LYS A 17 -15.43 -17.50 -68.19
C LYS A 17 -15.17 -18.96 -68.66
N GLU A 18 -15.95 -20.01 -68.32
CA GLU A 18 -17.15 -20.17 -67.47
C GLU A 18 -17.43 -21.66 -67.05
N GLU A 19 -18.31 -21.86 -66.05
CA GLU A 19 -19.22 -23.02 -65.77
C GLU A 19 -18.76 -24.50 -65.55
N GLY A 20 -19.63 -25.27 -64.85
CA GLY A 20 -19.73 -26.75 -64.89
C GLY A 20 -19.44 -27.50 -63.56
N ARG A 21 -20.34 -27.96 -62.66
CA ARG A 21 -21.82 -28.18 -62.55
C ARG A 21 -22.21 -29.68 -62.44
N SER A 22 -23.04 -30.01 -61.43
CA SER A 22 -23.96 -31.17 -61.28
C SER A 22 -23.50 -32.51 -60.66
N GLY A 23 -24.44 -33.14 -59.91
CA GLY A 23 -24.49 -34.58 -59.53
C GLY A 23 -24.00 -34.93 -58.11
N GLY A 24 -24.75 -35.66 -57.25
CA GLY A 24 -26.17 -36.07 -57.31
C GLY A 24 -26.57 -37.20 -56.34
N ALA A 25 -27.88 -37.31 -56.07
CA ALA A 25 -28.64 -38.47 -55.53
C ALA A 25 -28.49 -38.94 -54.06
N TYR A 26 -29.68 -39.13 -53.45
CA TYR A 26 -30.00 -39.82 -52.19
C TYR A 26 -29.73 -41.34 -52.23
N ILE A 27 -29.49 -41.96 -51.06
CA ILE A 27 -30.15 -43.22 -50.59
C ILE A 27 -30.41 -43.10 -49.06
N GLU A 28 -31.42 -43.78 -48.54
CA GLU A 28 -31.89 -43.75 -47.14
C GLU A 28 -31.17 -44.75 -46.20
N GLY A 29 -31.27 -44.52 -44.89
CA GLY A 29 -30.92 -45.48 -43.81
C GLY A 29 -31.54 -45.03 -42.48
N ARG A 30 -32.11 -45.95 -41.68
CA ARG A 30 -33.09 -45.65 -40.62
C ARG A 30 -32.81 -46.38 -39.31
N GLU A 31 -33.18 -45.75 -38.19
CA GLU A 31 -33.50 -46.34 -36.88
C GLU A 31 -32.41 -47.08 -36.07
N GLY A 32 -32.56 -47.07 -34.74
CA GLY A 32 -31.67 -47.67 -33.75
C GLY A 32 -31.63 -46.85 -32.45
N ALA A 33 -31.85 -47.46 -31.29
CA ALA A 33 -32.07 -46.73 -30.03
C ALA A 33 -31.62 -47.49 -28.77
N ALA A 34 -31.62 -46.74 -27.65
CA ALA A 34 -31.63 -47.20 -26.25
C ALA A 34 -30.34 -47.79 -25.64
N CYS A 35 -30.30 -47.72 -24.31
CA CYS A 35 -29.29 -48.32 -23.43
C CYS A 35 -29.59 -49.81 -23.17
N PRO A 36 -28.61 -50.53 -22.60
CA PRO A 36 -28.83 -51.35 -21.40
C PRO A 36 -28.10 -50.67 -20.22
N ASP A 37 -28.72 -50.44 -19.06
CA ASP A 37 -29.29 -51.38 -18.07
C ASP A 37 -28.25 -51.92 -17.09
N ALA A 38 -28.58 -51.84 -15.80
CA ALA A 38 -27.79 -52.30 -14.67
C ALA A 38 -28.39 -53.58 -14.07
N PHE A 39 -27.55 -54.40 -13.43
CA PHE A 39 -28.01 -55.47 -12.53
C PHE A 39 -27.09 -55.59 -11.31
N HIS A 40 -27.62 -55.24 -10.14
CA HIS A 40 -27.27 -55.85 -8.85
C HIS A 40 -27.85 -57.28 -8.84
N PRO A 41 -27.35 -58.19 -7.99
CA PRO A 41 -27.95 -58.27 -6.66
C PRO A 41 -26.93 -58.32 -5.52
N ASP A 42 -27.46 -58.05 -4.34
CA ASP A 42 -26.84 -58.22 -3.03
C ASP A 42 -27.00 -59.68 -2.56
N ASP A 43 -26.21 -60.09 -1.57
CA ASP A 43 -26.54 -61.15 -0.61
C ASP A 43 -25.68 -60.91 0.65
N ASP A 44 -26.32 -60.99 1.82
CA ASP A 44 -25.76 -60.63 3.14
C ASP A 44 -25.28 -61.86 3.95
N ASP A 45 -24.75 -61.55 5.14
CA ASP A 45 -24.78 -62.35 6.38
C ASP A 45 -23.83 -63.55 6.66
N ASP A 46 -23.42 -63.54 7.93
CA ASP A 46 -23.24 -64.65 8.88
C ASP A 46 -22.03 -65.62 8.88
N HIS A 47 -21.03 -65.20 9.69
CA HIS A 47 -20.78 -65.72 11.05
C HIS A 47 -19.94 -67.00 11.34
N ASP A 48 -19.55 -67.08 12.62
CA ASP A 48 -19.05 -68.21 13.43
C ASP A 48 -17.58 -68.66 13.22
N HIS A 49 -16.68 -68.38 14.18
CA HIS A 49 -16.36 -69.13 15.43
C HIS A 49 -15.30 -70.25 15.19
N ASP A 50 -14.32 -70.53 16.06
CA ASP A 50 -14.18 -70.16 17.49
C ASP A 50 -12.70 -70.00 17.96
N ASP A 51 -12.56 -69.33 19.12
CA ASP A 51 -11.53 -69.43 20.19
C ASP A 51 -10.05 -69.81 19.93
N ASN A 52 -9.13 -69.06 20.57
CA ASN A 52 -8.49 -69.57 21.81
C ASN A 52 -7.81 -68.48 22.69
N ASP A 53 -8.18 -68.45 23.98
CA ASP A 53 -7.53 -67.91 25.19
C ASP A 53 -6.86 -66.51 25.25
N ASN A 54 -7.27 -65.78 26.30
CA ASN A 54 -6.57 -64.66 26.95
C ASN A 54 -6.29 -65.06 28.41
N GLU A 55 -5.09 -64.81 28.97
CA GLU A 55 -4.91 -64.28 30.35
C GLU A 55 -3.44 -63.98 30.80
N GLN A 56 -3.31 -62.89 31.55
CA GLN A 56 -2.40 -62.62 32.70
C GLN A 56 -0.86 -62.80 32.63
N CYS A 57 -0.18 -61.72 32.23
CA CYS A 57 0.52 -60.79 33.15
C CYS A 57 1.18 -61.30 34.47
N ARG A 58 2.49 -61.03 34.68
CA ARG A 58 3.04 -60.50 35.96
C ARG A 58 4.49 -59.95 35.91
N ARG A 59 4.62 -58.66 36.29
CA ARG A 59 5.59 -57.99 37.22
C ARG A 59 7.06 -58.47 37.29
N GLY A 60 8.06 -57.60 37.41
CA GLY A 60 8.12 -56.12 37.62
C GLY A 60 9.57 -55.61 37.49
N ALA A 61 9.93 -54.34 37.76
CA ALA A 61 9.31 -53.38 38.68
C ALA A 61 9.33 -51.91 38.16
N GLN A 62 8.69 -51.01 38.90
CA GLN A 62 8.53 -49.58 38.59
C GLN A 62 9.70 -48.72 39.09
N VAL A 63 9.99 -47.63 38.37
CA VAL A 63 10.14 -46.29 38.99
C VAL A 63 9.26 -45.32 38.19
N ARG A 64 8.81 -44.25 38.87
CA ARG A 64 7.76 -43.31 38.47
C ARG A 64 8.06 -42.54 37.17
N ALA A 65 7.00 -41.99 36.57
CA ALA A 65 7.11 -40.78 35.76
C ALA A 65 7.71 -39.63 36.57
N GLN A 66 8.32 -38.68 35.86
CA GLN A 66 8.37 -37.28 36.28
C GLN A 66 7.52 -36.50 35.29
N ASP A 67 6.94 -35.41 35.77
CA ASP A 67 5.75 -34.79 35.22
C ASP A 67 6.03 -33.84 34.05
N ASP A 68 4.99 -33.46 33.32
CA ASP A 68 5.07 -32.48 32.22
C ASP A 68 5.30 -31.06 32.78
N GLU A 69 6.57 -30.69 33.00
CA GLU A 69 7.00 -29.32 33.29
C GLU A 69 7.87 -28.81 32.12
N GLY A 70 7.44 -27.72 31.47
CA GLY A 70 8.17 -27.09 30.35
C GLY A 70 7.30 -26.46 29.25
N ALA A 71 6.01 -26.81 29.14
CA ALA A 71 5.08 -26.16 28.22
C ALA A 71 4.54 -24.81 28.76
N ASP A 72 4.37 -24.70 30.07
CA ASP A 72 3.93 -23.47 30.75
C ASP A 72 5.07 -22.43 30.93
N GLU A 73 6.32 -22.79 30.60
CA GLU A 73 7.53 -22.03 30.98
C GLU A 73 7.86 -20.85 30.03
N LEU A 74 7.04 -20.60 29.01
CA LEU A 74 7.14 -19.43 28.12
C LEU A 74 6.17 -18.31 28.50
N ASP A 75 4.88 -18.61 28.69
CA ASP A 75 3.88 -17.62 29.12
C ASP A 75 4.12 -17.16 30.57
N ALA A 76 4.49 -18.07 31.48
CA ALA A 76 4.81 -17.72 32.87
C ALA A 76 6.06 -16.82 33.00
N ASN A 77 6.93 -16.82 31.99
CA ASN A 77 8.22 -16.11 31.98
C ASN A 77 8.12 -14.75 31.28
N ALA A 78 7.10 -14.53 30.43
CA ALA A 78 6.87 -13.25 29.77
C ALA A 78 6.59 -12.10 30.78
N GLU A 79 5.88 -12.36 31.88
CA GLU A 79 5.63 -11.35 32.92
C GLU A 79 6.91 -11.02 33.74
N GLU A 80 7.80 -11.98 33.95
CA GLU A 80 9.07 -11.76 34.67
C GLU A 80 10.10 -11.05 33.78
N LEU A 81 10.29 -11.50 32.53
CA LEU A 81 11.17 -10.87 31.54
C LEU A 81 10.78 -9.41 31.20
N CYS A 82 9.49 -9.08 31.31
CA CYS A 82 8.93 -7.76 31.03
C CYS A 82 8.67 -6.89 32.27
N HIS A 83 9.10 -7.32 33.45
CA HIS A 83 9.01 -6.52 34.67
C HIS A 83 9.88 -5.25 34.53
N ASP A 84 9.29 -4.08 34.82
CA ASP A 84 9.88 -2.74 34.64
C ASP A 84 10.41 -2.38 33.22
N ARG A 85 10.27 -3.25 32.21
CA ARG A 85 10.66 -2.93 30.81
C ARG A 85 9.67 -2.00 30.09
N PRO A 86 10.18 -1.04 29.29
CA PRO A 86 9.36 -0.23 28.40
C PRO A 86 8.97 -1.03 27.13
N GLY A 87 7.86 -0.66 26.48
CA GLY A 87 7.23 -1.48 25.41
C GLY A 87 7.86 -1.35 24.02
N ASP A 88 8.94 -0.58 23.92
CA ASP A 88 9.72 -0.27 22.74
C ASP A 88 11.15 -0.87 22.79
N GLU A 89 11.56 -1.46 23.91
CA GLU A 89 12.86 -2.13 24.05
C GLU A 89 12.84 -3.57 23.51
N TYR A 90 13.70 -3.81 22.52
CA TYR A 90 14.05 -5.12 21.96
C TYR A 90 15.27 -5.73 22.64
N PHE A 91 15.17 -7.00 23.03
CA PHE A 91 16.22 -7.80 23.66
C PHE A 91 16.27 -9.22 23.10
N ARG A 92 17.29 -10.01 23.45
CA ARG A 92 17.55 -11.34 22.85
C ARG A 92 17.49 -12.46 23.88
N LEU A 93 16.63 -13.44 23.62
CA LEU A 93 16.43 -14.63 24.47
C LEU A 93 17.48 -15.73 24.24
N ASN A 94 18.05 -15.82 23.02
CA ASN A 94 18.99 -16.88 22.64
C ASN A 94 20.00 -16.40 21.59
N VAL A 95 21.27 -16.80 21.73
CA VAL A 95 22.38 -16.53 20.77
C VAL A 95 22.54 -17.62 19.70
N GLY A 96 21.72 -18.68 19.76
CA GLY A 96 21.68 -19.74 18.75
C GLY A 96 21.07 -19.29 17.42
N GLY A 97 21.80 -18.49 16.64
CA GLY A 97 21.37 -18.01 15.33
C GLY A 97 22.38 -17.06 14.70
N ASP A 98 21.96 -16.31 13.69
CA ASP A 98 22.74 -15.26 13.02
C ASP A 98 22.38 -13.84 13.51
N CYS A 99 21.95 -13.75 14.78
CA CYS A 99 21.66 -12.53 15.56
C CYS A 99 20.57 -11.61 14.99
N ARG A 100 19.75 -12.11 14.06
CA ARG A 100 18.60 -11.39 13.47
C ARG A 100 17.39 -11.30 14.38
N ASP A 101 17.27 -12.20 15.34
CA ASP A 101 16.08 -12.39 16.17
C ASP A 101 16.19 -11.66 17.51
N VAL A 102 15.13 -10.94 17.85
CA VAL A 102 14.90 -10.23 19.11
C VAL A 102 13.41 -10.24 19.47
N VAL A 103 13.10 -9.98 20.74
CA VAL A 103 11.73 -9.82 21.25
C VAL A 103 11.58 -8.49 21.98
N ARG A 104 10.36 -7.94 22.01
CA ARG A 104 9.98 -6.82 22.89
C ARG A 104 8.72 -7.12 23.69
N CYS A 105 8.52 -6.35 24.75
CA CYS A 105 7.39 -6.50 25.66
C CYS A 105 6.13 -5.78 25.15
N ASP A 106 5.18 -6.53 24.59
CA ASP A 106 3.88 -6.00 24.18
C ASP A 106 2.83 -6.20 25.30
N LYS A 107 2.10 -5.12 25.61
CA LYS A 107 1.14 -5.04 26.72
C LYS A 107 -0.25 -4.81 26.13
N ALA A 108 -0.94 -5.92 25.82
CA ALA A 108 -2.21 -5.91 25.11
C ALA A 108 -3.30 -5.16 25.92
N SER A 109 -3.66 -3.97 25.43
CA SER A 109 -4.52 -3.00 26.11
C SER A 109 -6.01 -3.35 26.05
N GLU A 110 -6.38 -4.49 26.64
CA GLU A 110 -7.77 -4.81 26.98
C GLU A 110 -7.91 -5.87 28.08
N ILE A 111 -6.93 -6.78 28.23
CA ILE A 111 -6.97 -7.88 29.21
C ILE A 111 -5.84 -7.79 30.26
N GLY A 112 -4.74 -7.08 29.97
CA GLY A 112 -3.63 -6.87 30.91
C GLY A 112 -2.54 -7.97 30.91
N VAL A 113 -2.68 -8.98 30.05
CA VAL A 113 -1.64 -9.99 29.80
C VAL A 113 -0.47 -9.35 29.06
N THR A 114 0.76 -9.64 29.50
CA THR A 114 2.00 -9.21 28.83
C THR A 114 2.55 -10.34 27.96
N ARG A 115 2.93 -10.03 26.72
CA ARG A 115 3.44 -11.01 25.74
C ARG A 115 4.75 -10.55 25.09
N LEU A 116 5.51 -11.50 24.54
CA LEU A 116 6.75 -11.22 23.83
C LEU A 116 6.50 -11.14 22.31
N ALA A 117 6.58 -9.94 21.75
CA ALA A 117 6.46 -9.71 20.31
C ALA A 117 7.84 -9.88 19.64
N THR A 118 7.97 -10.88 18.77
CA THR A 118 9.25 -11.21 18.09
C THR A 118 9.43 -10.38 16.82
N VAL A 119 10.65 -9.88 16.59
CA VAL A 119 11.09 -9.21 15.36
C VAL A 119 12.35 -9.89 14.81
N ARG A 120 12.40 -10.08 13.49
CA ARG A 120 13.51 -10.71 12.76
C ARG A 120 14.03 -9.77 11.67
N CYS A 121 15.31 -9.44 11.70
CA CYS A 121 15.94 -8.63 10.65
C CYS A 121 15.93 -9.32 9.26
N PRO A 122 16.00 -8.56 8.16
CA PRO A 122 16.25 -9.07 6.80
C PRO A 122 17.51 -9.93 6.65
N THR A 123 17.55 -10.77 5.62
CA THR A 123 18.65 -11.71 5.38
C THR A 123 19.92 -10.98 4.94
N GLY A 124 20.92 -10.95 5.82
CA GLY A 124 22.20 -10.25 5.60
C GLY A 124 22.51 -9.22 6.68
N LEU A 125 21.47 -8.72 7.36
CA LEU A 125 21.56 -7.87 8.54
C LEU A 125 21.55 -8.71 9.83
N ALA A 126 21.81 -8.07 10.96
CA ALA A 126 21.57 -8.57 12.32
C ALA A 126 21.02 -7.44 13.19
N PHE A 127 20.40 -7.78 14.33
CA PHE A 127 19.83 -6.78 15.23
C PHE A 127 20.88 -6.29 16.23
N ASP A 128 21.06 -4.97 16.29
CA ASP A 128 21.90 -4.30 17.27
C ASP A 128 21.07 -3.90 18.50
N ILE A 129 21.39 -4.47 19.67
CA ILE A 129 20.60 -4.26 20.90
C ILE A 129 20.85 -2.88 21.52
N GLU A 130 22.03 -2.28 21.32
CA GLU A 130 22.31 -0.92 21.82
C GLU A 130 21.67 0.16 20.94
N ARG A 131 21.58 -0.09 19.62
CA ARG A 131 20.97 0.84 18.65
C ARG A 131 19.50 0.56 18.34
N GLN A 132 18.94 -0.52 18.88
CA GLN A 132 17.53 -0.91 18.74
C GLN A 132 17.07 -1.04 17.27
N THR A 133 17.95 -1.52 16.38
CA THR A 133 17.71 -1.56 14.93
C THR A 133 18.48 -2.66 14.21
N CYS A 134 18.14 -2.92 12.94
CA CYS A 134 18.85 -3.85 12.06
C CYS A 134 19.99 -3.14 11.32
N ASP A 135 21.23 -3.57 11.54
CA ASP A 135 22.44 -3.10 10.85
C ASP A 135 23.16 -4.29 10.18
N TRP A 136 24.13 -4.02 9.31
CA TRP A 136 24.92 -5.05 8.64
C TRP A 136 25.67 -5.91 9.65
N LYS A 137 25.78 -7.22 9.39
CA LYS A 137 26.48 -8.18 10.27
C LYS A 137 27.94 -7.84 10.57
N THR A 138 28.57 -6.98 9.77
CA THR A 138 29.91 -6.43 10.02
C THR A 138 29.95 -5.35 11.11
N ASN A 139 28.82 -4.68 11.35
CA ASN A 139 28.71 -3.49 12.19
C ASN A 139 28.25 -3.87 13.60
N VAL A 140 27.21 -4.70 13.70
CA VAL A 140 26.66 -5.24 14.97
C VAL A 140 27.76 -5.91 15.81
N LYS A 141 27.97 -5.45 17.05
CA LYS A 141 28.97 -6.02 17.98
C LYS A 141 28.38 -6.76 19.17
N ASN A 142 27.13 -6.47 19.53
CA ASN A 142 26.37 -7.08 20.63
C ASN A 142 25.56 -8.32 20.19
N CYS A 143 26.04 -9.05 19.17
CA CYS A 143 25.44 -10.30 18.70
C CYS A 143 25.42 -11.38 19.80
N GLU A 144 26.49 -11.51 20.59
CA GLU A 144 26.58 -12.48 21.69
C GLU A 144 25.86 -12.05 22.99
N GLN A 145 25.21 -10.88 23.00
CA GLN A 145 24.56 -10.36 24.21
C GLN A 145 23.21 -11.06 24.48
N LEU A 146 23.04 -11.51 25.72
CA LEU A 146 21.83 -12.10 26.29
C LEU A 146 21.41 -11.37 27.57
N GLU A 147 20.14 -11.57 27.92
CA GLU A 147 19.63 -11.39 29.27
C GLU A 147 20.45 -12.18 30.32
N MET A 148 20.93 -11.52 31.36
CA MET A 148 21.51 -12.18 32.54
C MET A 148 20.43 -12.38 33.61
N GLY A 149 19.80 -13.56 33.60
CA GLY A 149 18.88 -13.96 34.68
C GLY A 149 19.56 -13.95 36.05
N TRP A 150 18.95 -13.28 37.03
CA TRP A 150 19.47 -13.20 38.40
C TRP A 150 19.22 -14.50 39.18
N PRO A 151 20.23 -15.09 39.86
CA PRO A 151 20.06 -16.34 40.58
C PRO A 151 19.30 -16.15 41.91
N LEU A 152 18.09 -16.68 42.00
CA LEU A 152 17.26 -16.70 43.22
C LEU A 152 17.77 -17.72 44.26
N THR A 153 18.44 -17.26 45.33
CA THR A 153 18.70 -18.11 46.52
C THR A 153 18.45 -17.43 47.87
N TRP A 154 17.28 -17.71 48.44
CA TRP A 154 16.99 -17.99 49.86
C TRP A 154 17.63 -17.15 51.00
N THR A 155 16.80 -16.26 51.54
CA THR A 155 16.54 -16.03 52.98
C THR A 155 17.70 -15.87 53.98
N ASN A 156 17.76 -14.69 54.63
CA ASN A 156 17.55 -14.57 56.08
C ASN A 156 17.37 -13.11 56.55
N ARG A 157 16.51 -12.87 57.56
CA ARG A 157 16.51 -11.65 58.40
C ARG A 157 17.24 -12.00 59.71
N PRO A 158 18.00 -11.06 60.34
CA PRO A 158 17.36 -10.32 61.43
C PRO A 158 17.93 -8.89 61.76
N VAL A 159 16.99 -7.94 61.95
CA VAL A 159 16.88 -7.04 63.13
C VAL A 159 17.86 -5.84 63.34
N THR A 160 17.27 -4.73 63.81
CA THR A 160 17.83 -3.49 64.43
C THR A 160 18.54 -2.43 63.58
N GLY A 161 18.02 -1.18 63.66
CA GLY A 161 18.68 0.06 63.20
C GLY A 161 17.79 1.31 63.25
N ARG A 162 17.88 2.12 64.32
CA ARG A 162 17.35 3.52 64.38
C ARG A 162 18.38 4.47 63.72
N ALA A 163 18.12 5.69 63.22
CA ALA A 163 16.96 6.61 63.21
C ALA A 163 17.04 7.48 61.90
N LYS A 164 16.30 8.58 61.62
CA LYS A 164 15.30 9.41 62.34
C LYS A 164 14.49 10.25 61.31
N SER A 165 13.41 10.91 61.73
CA SER A 165 12.79 12.05 61.01
C SER A 165 13.24 13.42 61.57
N PRO A 166 12.85 14.53 60.92
CA PRO A 166 11.68 15.25 61.44
C PRO A 166 10.67 15.73 60.39
N THR A 167 9.41 15.83 60.81
CA THR A 167 8.27 16.52 60.17
C THR A 167 7.61 17.45 61.19
N VAL A 168 6.99 18.57 60.79
CA VAL A 168 6.02 19.44 61.56
C VAL A 168 5.87 20.79 60.80
N THR A 169 4.72 21.47 60.61
CA THR A 169 3.26 21.15 60.60
C THR A 169 2.45 22.32 60.00
N SER A 170 1.35 22.00 59.27
CA SER A 170 0.09 22.81 59.16
C SER A 170 0.16 24.21 58.48
N SER A 171 -0.93 24.88 58.10
CA SER A 171 -2.36 24.71 58.45
C SER A 171 -3.35 25.06 57.29
N ARG A 172 -4.66 24.75 57.48
CA ARG A 172 -5.78 24.99 56.52
C ARG A 172 -6.23 26.45 56.50
N TRP A 173 -6.86 26.90 55.39
CA TRP A 173 -8.24 27.45 55.32
C TRP A 173 -8.76 27.43 53.85
N TYR A 174 -10.08 27.49 53.63
CA TYR A 174 -10.82 27.58 52.34
C TYR A 174 -11.58 28.95 52.30
N PRO A 175 -12.27 29.43 51.22
CA PRO A 175 -12.73 28.75 49.99
C PRO A 175 -12.58 29.55 48.66
N CYS A 176 -13.35 29.14 47.64
CA CYS A 176 -13.41 29.54 46.21
C CYS A 176 -13.52 31.03 45.83
N LEU A 177 -13.00 31.38 44.64
CA LEU A 177 -13.73 32.10 43.56
C LEU A 177 -12.95 32.08 42.21
N SER A 178 -13.59 32.57 41.13
CA SER A 178 -13.22 32.39 39.71
C SER A 178 -11.94 33.14 39.23
N PRO A 179 -11.31 32.73 38.11
CA PRO A 179 -10.05 33.31 37.62
C PRO A 179 -10.22 34.66 36.89
N VAL A 180 -9.13 35.44 36.86
CA VAL A 180 -9.00 36.69 36.09
C VAL A 180 -7.81 36.58 35.15
N TYR A 181 -8.02 36.91 33.87
CA TYR A 181 -6.98 37.02 32.85
C TYR A 181 -6.07 38.24 33.11
N ILE A 182 -4.77 38.10 32.84
CA ILE A 182 -3.86 39.22 32.56
C ILE A 182 -3.02 38.85 31.34
N GLU A 183 -3.12 39.66 30.29
CA GLU A 183 -2.29 39.54 29.08
C GLU A 183 -0.91 40.16 29.28
N ALA A 184 0.11 39.62 28.61
CA ALA A 184 1.43 40.26 28.49
C ALA A 184 1.83 40.32 27.01
N SER A 185 1.60 41.47 26.37
CA SER A 185 1.88 41.68 24.94
C SER A 185 3.37 41.92 24.67
N MET A 186 3.97 41.08 23.84
CA MET A 186 5.17 41.43 23.07
C MET A 186 4.77 41.97 21.70
N ARG A 187 5.33 43.12 21.32
CA ARG A 187 4.98 43.84 20.08
C ARG A 187 5.90 43.43 18.93
N VAL A 188 5.33 42.90 17.86
CA VAL A 188 5.94 42.92 16.52
C VAL A 188 5.30 44.06 15.72
N ASN A 189 6.12 44.95 15.16
CA ASN A 189 5.63 46.08 14.37
C ASN A 189 5.29 45.62 12.94
N ILE A 190 4.01 45.62 12.57
CA ILE A 190 3.56 45.59 11.18
C ILE A 190 2.86 46.92 10.89
N LYS A 191 3.47 47.75 10.04
CA LYS A 191 2.84 48.99 9.53
C LYS A 191 1.80 48.63 8.47
N TRP A 192 0.53 48.95 8.74
CA TRP A 192 -0.50 49.06 7.71
C TRP A 192 -0.82 50.53 7.45
N GLU A 193 -0.13 51.14 6.48
CA GLU A 193 -0.45 52.50 6.03
C GLU A 193 -1.54 52.47 4.94
N VAL A 194 -2.80 52.50 5.39
CA VAL A 194 -3.96 52.66 4.49
C VAL A 194 -4.10 54.13 4.11
N GLN A 195 -3.39 54.56 3.06
CA GLN A 195 -3.64 55.87 2.43
C GLN A 195 -4.89 55.81 1.55
N VAL A 196 -6.00 56.36 2.06
CA VAL A 196 -7.19 56.62 1.26
C VAL A 196 -6.93 57.81 0.34
N VAL A 197 -6.59 57.55 -0.92
CA VAL A 197 -6.48 58.57 -1.98
C VAL A 197 -7.79 58.63 -2.76
N LEU A 198 -8.52 59.73 -2.63
CA LEU A 198 -9.71 60.02 -3.44
C LEU A 198 -9.30 60.70 -4.75
N GLY A 199 -9.43 59.99 -5.88
CA GLY A 199 -9.58 60.64 -7.19
C GLY A 199 -8.79 60.07 -8.37
N LEU A 200 -9.55 59.57 -9.34
CA LEU A 200 -9.31 59.56 -10.80
C LEU A 200 -8.29 58.59 -11.43
N ASP A 201 -8.77 58.07 -12.56
CA ASP A 201 -8.15 57.36 -13.69
C ASP A 201 -7.50 55.97 -13.55
N TYR A 202 -7.67 55.21 -14.63
CA TYR A 202 -7.29 53.81 -14.80
C TYR A 202 -5.85 53.68 -15.32
N THR A 203 -4.95 53.03 -14.56
CA THR A 203 -3.98 52.04 -15.10
C THR A 203 -3.21 51.38 -13.95
N LEU A 204 -3.56 50.13 -13.61
CA LEU A 204 -2.94 49.40 -12.51
C LEU A 204 -1.91 48.39 -13.05
N LEU A 205 -0.67 48.85 -13.20
CA LEU A 205 0.49 48.00 -13.49
C LEU A 205 0.93 47.27 -12.22
N THR A 206 0.34 46.09 -11.97
CA THR A 206 0.66 45.25 -10.81
C THR A 206 2.06 44.65 -10.93
N THR A 207 3.07 45.40 -10.47
CA THR A 207 4.45 44.90 -10.40
C THR A 207 4.58 43.96 -9.20
N MET A 208 4.61 42.64 -9.44
CA MET A 208 4.87 41.66 -8.39
C MET A 208 6.31 41.79 -7.88
N TYR A 209 6.47 42.28 -6.64
CA TYR A 209 7.74 42.22 -5.93
C TYR A 209 7.96 40.79 -5.42
N TYR A 210 8.67 39.98 -6.22
CA TYR A 210 9.13 38.66 -5.81
C TYR A 210 10.24 38.82 -4.75
N THR A 211 9.89 38.68 -3.46
CA THR A 211 10.85 38.54 -2.38
C THR A 211 11.50 37.16 -2.46
N PRO A 212 12.82 37.04 -2.69
CA PRO A 212 13.48 35.74 -2.66
C PRO A 212 13.40 35.13 -1.27
N GLU A 213 13.16 33.83 -1.19
CA GLU A 213 13.27 33.08 0.07
C GLU A 213 14.70 33.20 0.64
N PRO A 214 14.86 33.23 1.97
CA PRO A 214 16.18 33.27 2.58
C PRO A 214 16.97 32.02 2.21
N ARG A 215 18.20 32.18 1.73
CA ARG A 215 19.08 31.05 1.42
C ARG A 215 19.44 30.30 2.70
N LYS A 216 18.80 29.14 2.90
CA LYS A 216 19.16 28.11 3.87
C LYS A 216 20.67 27.82 3.83
N VAL A 217 21.29 27.64 5.00
CA VAL A 217 22.71 27.29 5.11
C VAL A 217 22.88 25.82 4.77
N LEU A 218 23.78 25.49 3.85
CA LEU A 218 24.01 24.11 3.41
C LEU A 218 25.19 23.45 4.16
N PRO A 219 25.15 22.13 4.40
CA PRO A 219 26.21 21.41 5.07
C PRO A 219 27.37 21.09 4.11
N ILE A 220 28.57 20.90 4.66
CA ILE A 220 29.82 20.78 3.90
C ILE A 220 30.11 19.30 3.62
N LEU A 221 29.26 18.70 2.76
CA LEU A 221 29.26 17.26 2.47
C LEU A 221 30.21 16.83 1.34
N LYS A 222 30.79 17.78 0.57
CA LYS A 222 31.70 17.51 -0.55
C LYS A 222 32.97 18.35 -0.41
N THR A 223 34.08 17.71 -0.07
CA THR A 223 35.39 18.31 0.17
C THR A 223 36.50 17.38 -0.31
N ASP A 224 37.66 17.95 -0.68
CA ASP A 224 38.82 17.18 -1.19
C ASP A 224 39.56 16.42 -0.06
N GLU A 225 39.45 16.91 1.18
CA GLU A 225 39.94 16.27 2.41
C GLU A 225 38.79 16.25 3.44
N PRO A 226 38.61 15.16 4.22
CA PRO A 226 37.50 15.04 5.16
C PRO A 226 37.61 16.04 6.32
N VAL A 227 36.61 16.92 6.46
CA VAL A 227 36.53 17.95 7.50
C VAL A 227 36.28 17.37 8.89
N CYS A 228 35.60 16.22 8.97
CA CYS A 228 35.19 15.56 10.20
C CYS A 228 35.76 14.13 10.29
N PRO A 229 35.88 13.55 11.51
CA PRO A 229 36.24 12.14 11.68
C PRO A 229 35.22 11.18 11.06
N ASP A 230 35.64 9.94 10.82
CA ASP A 230 34.76 8.87 10.31
C ASP A 230 33.48 8.75 11.14
N GLY A 231 32.34 8.57 10.44
CA GLY A 231 30.99 8.55 11.04
C GLY A 231 30.36 9.92 11.29
N LYS A 232 31.13 11.02 11.26
CA LYS A 232 30.62 12.39 11.43
C LYS A 232 30.63 13.19 10.13
N LEU A 233 29.75 14.18 10.04
CA LEU A 233 29.61 15.07 8.87
C LEU A 233 29.58 16.54 9.30
N SER A 234 29.99 17.43 8.41
CA SER A 234 30.17 18.85 8.70
C SER A 234 28.88 19.64 8.45
N CYS A 235 28.37 20.28 9.50
CA CYS A 235 27.47 21.43 9.40
C CYS A 235 28.13 22.58 8.58
N GLY A 236 27.33 23.54 8.12
CA GLY A 236 27.80 24.73 7.38
C GLY A 236 28.76 25.62 8.19
N ASN A 237 28.54 25.70 9.50
CA ASN A 237 29.38 26.36 10.48
C ASN A 237 30.70 25.61 10.82
N LYS A 238 30.93 24.43 10.21
CA LYS A 238 32.05 23.50 10.46
C LYS A 238 32.03 22.74 11.79
N GLU A 239 30.88 22.67 12.44
CA GLU A 239 30.64 21.72 13.53
C GLU A 239 30.47 20.30 12.97
N CYS A 240 30.96 19.29 13.68
CA CYS A 240 30.92 17.89 13.27
C CYS A 240 29.94 17.11 14.15
N ILE A 241 28.76 16.80 13.62
CA ILE A 241 27.76 15.95 14.28
C ILE A 241 27.71 14.56 13.60
N ASP A 242 27.09 13.58 14.25
CA ASP A 242 27.01 12.21 13.73
C ASP A 242 26.14 12.12 12.48
N LYS A 243 26.57 11.30 11.51
CA LYS A 243 25.92 11.19 10.19
C LYS A 243 24.41 10.86 10.31
N GLU A 244 24.05 10.03 11.27
CA GLU A 244 22.66 9.59 11.53
C GLU A 244 21.71 10.76 11.90
N LEU A 245 22.24 11.88 12.40
CA LEU A 245 21.46 13.06 12.77
C LEU A 245 21.06 13.93 11.55
N PHE A 246 21.75 13.82 10.42
CA PHE A 246 21.41 14.60 9.23
C PHE A 246 20.09 14.15 8.61
N CYS A 247 19.16 15.08 8.41
CA CYS A 247 17.83 14.84 7.85
C CYS A 247 16.94 13.97 8.74
N ASN A 248 16.95 14.24 10.05
CA ASN A 248 16.18 13.51 11.07
C ASN A 248 14.89 14.25 11.51
N GLY A 249 14.60 15.43 10.95
CA GLY A 249 13.47 16.30 11.30
C GLY A 249 13.71 17.27 12.46
N LYS A 250 14.93 17.34 13.02
CA LYS A 250 15.31 18.12 14.20
C LYS A 250 16.65 18.83 13.95
N PRO A 251 16.75 20.16 14.11
CA PRO A 251 18.03 20.85 13.96
C PRO A 251 18.99 20.53 15.12
N ASP A 252 20.00 19.70 14.84
CA ASP A 252 21.11 19.35 15.74
C ASP A 252 22.36 20.24 15.47
N CYS A 253 22.54 20.72 14.23
CA CYS A 253 23.50 21.77 13.87
C CYS A 253 23.04 23.15 14.40
N LYS A 254 23.95 23.94 15.00
CA LYS A 254 23.66 25.32 15.48
C LYS A 254 23.27 26.33 14.37
N ASP A 255 23.42 25.95 13.11
CA ASP A 255 23.03 26.73 11.93
C ASP A 255 21.95 26.04 11.09
N GLU A 256 21.30 25.01 11.65
CA GLU A 256 20.18 24.26 11.05
C GLU A 256 20.51 23.64 9.68
N SER A 257 21.80 23.46 9.38
CA SER A 257 22.30 23.09 8.04
C SER A 257 22.20 21.59 7.72
N ASP A 258 22.12 20.75 8.73
CA ASP A 258 21.72 19.34 8.66
C ASP A 258 20.39 19.15 7.93
N GLU A 259 19.35 19.85 8.38
CA GLU A 259 17.98 19.74 7.84
C GLU A 259 17.77 20.52 6.52
N ASN A 260 18.84 21.08 5.94
CA ASN A 260 18.79 21.86 4.70
C ASN A 260 19.24 21.08 3.45
N ALA A 261 19.62 19.81 3.58
CA ALA A 261 20.13 18.98 2.49
C ALA A 261 19.28 17.75 2.15
N CYS A 262 18.01 17.70 2.54
CA CYS A 262 17.23 16.45 2.63
C CYS A 262 16.52 16.00 1.34
N THR A 263 17.01 16.38 0.16
CA THR A 263 16.47 15.90 -1.12
C THR A 263 17.12 14.58 -1.54
N VAL A 264 16.46 13.81 -2.41
CA VAL A 264 16.96 12.57 -3.03
C VAL A 264 18.38 12.70 -3.64
N GLU A 265 18.78 13.90 -4.10
CA GLU A 265 20.10 14.16 -4.68
C GLU A 265 21.18 14.57 -3.66
N THR A 266 20.78 15.07 -2.49
CA THR A 266 21.66 15.79 -1.56
C THR A 266 21.78 15.14 -0.18
N ASP A 267 20.80 14.31 0.22
CA ASP A 267 20.76 13.68 1.54
C ASP A 267 22.00 12.77 1.73
N PRO A 268 22.79 12.94 2.81
CA PRO A 268 23.94 12.10 3.11
C PRO A 268 23.57 10.67 3.52
N ASN A 269 22.32 10.45 3.94
CA ASN A 269 21.71 9.19 4.34
C ASN A 269 20.81 8.58 3.26
N ARG A 270 20.82 9.14 2.04
CA ARG A 270 20.02 8.62 0.92
C ARG A 270 20.33 7.16 0.59
N ALA A 271 19.35 6.48 0.00
CA ALA A 271 19.50 5.15 -0.56
C ALA A 271 20.61 5.12 -1.64
N PRO A 272 21.36 4.00 -1.76
CA PRO A 272 22.34 3.83 -2.82
C PRO A 272 21.66 3.74 -4.20
N ASP A 273 22.42 4.04 -5.25
CA ASP A 273 22.02 3.73 -6.63
C ASP A 273 21.85 2.20 -6.79
N CYS A 274 20.88 1.77 -7.61
CA CYS A 274 20.48 0.37 -7.77
C CYS A 274 21.67 -0.60 -7.98
N ASP A 275 21.80 -1.60 -7.09
CA ASP A 275 22.73 -2.73 -7.23
C ASP A 275 21.95 -4.03 -7.51
N PRO A 276 21.89 -4.50 -8.77
CA PRO A 276 21.21 -5.75 -9.14
C PRO A 276 21.86 -7.04 -8.61
N THR A 277 22.99 -6.97 -7.90
CA THR A 277 23.58 -8.13 -7.20
C THR A 277 23.04 -8.30 -5.78
N GLN A 278 22.52 -7.21 -5.19
CA GLN A 278 21.86 -7.20 -3.88
C GLN A 278 20.33 -7.17 -4.03
N CYS A 279 19.82 -6.42 -5.00
CA CYS A 279 18.39 -6.31 -5.29
C CYS A 279 17.91 -7.47 -6.17
N VAL A 280 17.47 -8.55 -5.52
CA VAL A 280 16.99 -9.78 -6.18
C VAL A 280 15.51 -10.05 -5.88
N LEU A 281 14.82 -10.59 -6.88
CA LEU A 281 13.44 -11.06 -6.77
C LEU A 281 13.39 -12.31 -5.86
N PRO A 282 12.30 -12.52 -5.09
CA PRO A 282 11.04 -11.78 -5.10
C PRO A 282 11.02 -10.52 -4.22
N ASP A 283 12.01 -10.33 -3.35
CA ASP A 283 11.93 -9.33 -2.27
C ASP A 283 12.26 -7.91 -2.75
N CYS A 284 13.15 -7.77 -3.75
CA CYS A 284 13.63 -6.49 -4.27
C CYS A 284 13.59 -6.46 -5.81
N TYR A 285 13.18 -5.33 -6.39
CA TYR A 285 13.37 -5.05 -7.81
C TYR A 285 13.81 -3.61 -8.08
N CYS A 286 14.92 -3.46 -8.81
CA CYS A 286 15.37 -2.17 -9.34
C CYS A 286 16.11 -2.36 -10.67
N SER A 287 16.22 -1.27 -11.44
CA SER A 287 17.18 -1.16 -12.54
C SER A 287 17.61 0.30 -12.70
N ALA A 288 18.76 0.55 -13.33
CA ALA A 288 19.43 1.87 -13.32
C ALA A 288 18.59 3.04 -13.89
N ASP A 289 17.63 2.76 -14.77
CA ASP A 289 16.67 3.73 -15.32
C ASP A 289 15.20 3.28 -15.18
N GLY A 290 14.97 2.15 -14.49
CA GLY A 290 13.63 1.60 -14.27
C GLY A 290 12.97 0.99 -15.52
N THR A 291 13.63 0.99 -16.67
CA THR A 291 13.03 0.51 -17.94
C THR A 291 13.23 -0.98 -18.19
N ARG A 292 14.12 -1.65 -17.45
CA ARG A 292 14.39 -3.10 -17.63
C ARG A 292 13.16 -3.94 -17.28
N ILE A 293 12.99 -5.04 -18.00
CA ILE A 293 11.93 -6.03 -17.77
C ILE A 293 12.34 -6.99 -16.63
N PRO A 294 11.46 -7.23 -15.63
CA PRO A 294 11.66 -8.24 -14.59
C PRO A 294 11.99 -9.63 -15.14
N GLY A 295 12.93 -10.34 -14.50
CA GLY A 295 13.41 -11.64 -14.97
C GLY A 295 14.19 -11.62 -16.29
N ASN A 296 14.38 -10.45 -16.91
CA ASN A 296 15.03 -10.30 -18.23
C ASN A 296 14.32 -11.10 -19.36
N ILE A 297 12.98 -11.19 -19.30
CA ILE A 297 12.16 -11.78 -20.35
C ILE A 297 12.19 -10.89 -21.61
N GLU A 298 12.23 -11.50 -22.80
CA GLU A 298 12.13 -10.77 -24.08
C GLU A 298 10.78 -10.03 -24.20
N PRO A 299 10.73 -8.77 -24.66
CA PRO A 299 9.50 -7.95 -24.62
C PRO A 299 8.27 -8.61 -25.26
N GLN A 300 8.46 -9.46 -26.27
CA GLN A 300 7.38 -10.15 -26.96
C GLN A 300 6.70 -11.24 -26.10
N GLN A 301 7.39 -11.79 -25.10
CA GLN A 301 6.88 -12.83 -24.19
C GLN A 301 6.32 -12.27 -22.86
N VAL A 302 6.38 -10.95 -22.64
CA VAL A 302 5.80 -10.28 -21.48
C VAL A 302 4.31 -10.00 -21.71
N PRO A 303 3.39 -10.23 -20.75
CA PRO A 303 2.00 -9.76 -20.86
C PRO A 303 1.94 -8.24 -20.77
N GLN A 304 1.17 -7.59 -21.63
CA GLN A 304 0.82 -6.19 -21.39
C GLN A 304 -0.24 -6.13 -20.29
N MET A 305 0.20 -5.87 -19.07
CA MET A 305 -0.70 -5.60 -17.95
C MET A 305 -1.30 -4.19 -18.09
N ILE A 306 -2.59 -4.06 -17.79
CA ILE A 306 -3.32 -2.79 -17.71
C ILE A 306 -4.02 -2.74 -16.36
N THR A 307 -3.76 -1.68 -15.59
CA THR A 307 -4.33 -1.47 -14.25
C THR A 307 -5.30 -0.30 -14.27
N ILE A 308 -6.60 -0.61 -14.25
CA ILE A 308 -7.67 0.39 -14.15
C ILE A 308 -7.87 0.73 -12.67
N THR A 309 -7.73 2.00 -12.29
CA THR A 309 -7.86 2.42 -10.89
C THR A 309 -8.84 3.57 -10.71
N PHE A 310 -9.69 3.49 -9.69
CA PHE A 310 -10.62 4.56 -9.31
C PHE A 310 -10.20 5.16 -7.96
N ASN A 311 -10.14 6.50 -7.89
CA ASN A 311 -9.88 7.23 -6.65
C ASN A 311 -11.18 7.83 -6.07
N GLY A 312 -11.30 7.83 -4.75
CA GLY A 312 -12.33 8.58 -4.00
C GLY A 312 -13.40 7.69 -3.33
N ALA A 313 -14.51 8.30 -2.96
CA ALA A 313 -15.58 7.60 -2.23
C ALA A 313 -16.38 6.65 -3.13
N VAL A 314 -16.66 5.44 -2.65
CA VAL A 314 -17.52 4.44 -3.33
C VAL A 314 -18.95 4.58 -2.83
N ASN A 315 -19.90 4.97 -3.68
CA ASN A 315 -21.28 5.21 -3.26
C ASN A 315 -22.29 5.14 -4.44
N VAL A 316 -23.56 5.47 -4.16
CA VAL A 316 -24.66 5.43 -5.13
C VAL A 316 -24.45 6.30 -6.38
N ASP A 317 -23.53 7.27 -6.33
CA ASP A 317 -23.22 8.13 -7.47
C ASP A 317 -22.25 7.48 -8.47
N ASN A 318 -21.66 6.32 -8.15
CA ASN A 318 -20.65 5.66 -9.01
C ASN A 318 -20.69 4.12 -9.08
N ILE A 319 -21.43 3.40 -8.23
CA ILE A 319 -21.58 1.94 -8.31
C ILE A 319 -22.09 1.48 -9.70
N ASP A 320 -23.02 2.23 -10.30
CA ASP A 320 -23.55 1.96 -11.64
C ASP A 320 -22.47 1.97 -12.74
N LEU A 321 -21.51 2.89 -12.68
CA LEU A 321 -20.35 2.92 -13.58
C LEU A 321 -19.49 1.67 -13.38
N TYR A 322 -19.29 1.25 -12.14
CA TYR A 322 -18.45 0.09 -11.82
C TYR A 322 -19.12 -1.21 -12.28
N GLU A 323 -20.44 -1.35 -12.12
CA GLU A 323 -21.22 -2.47 -12.65
C GLU A 323 -21.19 -2.52 -14.19
N GLU A 324 -21.32 -1.38 -14.87
CA GLU A 324 -21.24 -1.32 -16.34
C GLU A 324 -19.84 -1.66 -16.90
N VAL A 325 -18.76 -1.27 -16.20
CA VAL A 325 -17.38 -1.55 -16.60
C VAL A 325 -16.98 -2.99 -16.23
N PHE A 326 -17.30 -3.43 -15.02
CA PHE A 326 -16.97 -4.75 -14.46
C PHE A 326 -18.22 -5.68 -14.42
N ASN A 327 -18.87 -5.80 -15.58
CA ASN A 327 -20.15 -6.49 -15.77
C ASN A 327 -20.13 -8.03 -15.63
N GLY A 328 -19.03 -8.62 -15.15
CA GLY A 328 -18.82 -10.07 -15.00
C GLY A 328 -18.63 -10.86 -16.31
N GLN A 329 -18.92 -10.26 -17.47
CA GLN A 329 -18.82 -10.92 -18.79
C GLN A 329 -17.46 -10.69 -19.47
N ARG A 330 -16.78 -9.58 -19.15
CA ARG A 330 -15.45 -9.25 -19.69
C ARG A 330 -14.38 -10.07 -18.98
N GLN A 331 -13.73 -10.98 -19.72
CA GLN A 331 -12.73 -11.94 -19.22
C GLN A 331 -11.38 -11.75 -19.90
N ASN A 332 -10.31 -11.90 -19.12
CA ASN A 332 -8.92 -11.98 -19.58
C ASN A 332 -8.64 -13.30 -20.32
N PRO A 333 -7.52 -13.42 -21.05
CA PRO A 333 -7.17 -14.65 -21.81
C PRO A 333 -7.00 -15.93 -20.98
N ASN A 334 -6.96 -15.85 -19.65
CA ASN A 334 -6.98 -17.02 -18.74
C ASN A 334 -8.41 -17.46 -18.32
N GLY A 335 -9.45 -16.80 -18.81
CA GLY A 335 -10.86 -17.04 -18.48
C GLY A 335 -11.40 -16.25 -17.28
N CYS A 336 -10.53 -15.59 -16.51
CA CYS A 336 -10.95 -14.85 -15.32
C CYS A 336 -11.48 -13.45 -15.67
N GLN A 337 -12.54 -13.02 -14.97
CA GLN A 337 -13.09 -11.68 -15.14
C GLN A 337 -12.02 -10.59 -14.95
N ILE A 338 -12.15 -9.48 -15.68
CA ILE A 338 -11.30 -8.31 -15.49
C ILE A 338 -11.54 -7.67 -14.11
N ARG A 339 -10.48 -7.17 -13.47
CA ARG A 339 -10.54 -6.51 -12.16
C ARG A 339 -9.88 -5.13 -12.23
N GLY A 340 -10.31 -4.22 -11.37
CA GLY A 340 -9.67 -2.93 -11.12
C GLY A 340 -9.39 -2.70 -9.63
N THR A 341 -8.69 -1.61 -9.34
CA THR A 341 -8.27 -1.21 -7.99
C THR A 341 -9.01 0.05 -7.54
N PHE A 342 -9.57 0.03 -6.34
CA PHE A 342 -10.30 1.15 -5.76
C PHE A 342 -9.49 1.75 -4.61
N PHE A 343 -8.96 2.95 -4.82
CA PHE A 343 -8.33 3.76 -3.78
C PHE A 343 -9.44 4.55 -3.08
N VAL A 344 -9.94 3.99 -1.97
CA VAL A 344 -11.15 4.43 -1.25
C VAL A 344 -10.81 5.48 -0.20
N SER A 345 -11.50 6.63 -0.24
CA SER A 345 -11.48 7.63 0.84
C SER A 345 -12.69 7.47 1.77
N HIS A 346 -12.57 7.83 3.06
CA HIS A 346 -13.66 7.57 4.01
C HIS A 346 -14.93 8.42 3.73
N LYS A 347 -14.78 9.74 3.57
CA LYS A 347 -15.94 10.65 3.61
C LYS A 347 -16.94 10.34 2.48
N TYR A 348 -18.20 10.11 2.86
CA TYR A 348 -19.32 9.72 1.97
C TYR A 348 -19.24 8.32 1.32
N THR A 349 -18.34 7.43 1.76
CA THR A 349 -18.28 6.03 1.28
C THR A 349 -19.38 5.15 1.88
N ASN A 350 -19.93 4.27 1.05
CA ASN A 350 -20.77 3.14 1.43
C ASN A 350 -19.90 1.87 1.52
N TYR A 351 -19.65 1.41 2.75
CA TYR A 351 -18.81 0.24 2.98
C TYR A 351 -19.45 -1.09 2.63
N SER A 352 -20.78 -1.20 2.52
CA SER A 352 -21.39 -2.42 1.96
C SER A 352 -21.13 -2.56 0.45
N ALA A 353 -20.92 -1.44 -0.26
CA ALA A 353 -20.50 -1.45 -1.65
C ALA A 353 -18.99 -1.73 -1.80
N VAL A 354 -18.15 -1.20 -0.90
CA VAL A 354 -16.72 -1.57 -0.82
C VAL A 354 -16.55 -3.07 -0.54
N GLN A 355 -17.36 -3.61 0.37
CA GLN A 355 -17.42 -5.04 0.68
C GLN A 355 -17.82 -5.87 -0.56
N ASP A 356 -18.82 -5.44 -1.34
CA ASP A 356 -19.21 -6.18 -2.54
C ASP A 356 -18.15 -6.11 -3.64
N LEU A 357 -17.51 -4.95 -3.86
CA LEU A 357 -16.38 -4.84 -4.79
C LEU A 357 -15.24 -5.81 -4.41
N HIS A 358 -14.87 -5.88 -3.13
CA HIS A 358 -13.87 -6.83 -2.61
C HIS A 358 -14.31 -8.29 -2.80
N ARG A 359 -15.56 -8.62 -2.44
CA ARG A 359 -16.17 -9.96 -2.63
C ARG A 359 -16.14 -10.39 -4.11
N ARG A 360 -16.32 -9.44 -5.03
CA ARG A 360 -16.20 -9.60 -6.48
C ARG A 360 -14.76 -9.53 -6.98
N GLY A 361 -13.77 -9.70 -6.10
CA GLY A 361 -12.36 -9.85 -6.44
C GLY A 361 -11.67 -8.58 -6.95
N HIS A 362 -12.29 -7.40 -6.78
CA HIS A 362 -11.61 -6.13 -6.98
C HIS A 362 -10.71 -5.81 -5.79
N GLU A 363 -9.65 -5.05 -6.04
CA GLU A 363 -8.73 -4.64 -4.99
C GLU A 363 -9.25 -3.38 -4.29
N ILE A 364 -9.17 -3.36 -2.95
CA ILE A 364 -9.47 -2.19 -2.13
C ILE A 364 -8.16 -1.69 -1.49
N ALA A 365 -7.85 -0.42 -1.74
CA ALA A 365 -6.67 0.29 -1.27
C ALA A 365 -7.08 1.63 -0.62
N VAL A 366 -6.18 2.25 0.13
CA VAL A 366 -6.48 3.45 0.93
C VAL A 366 -6.25 4.74 0.15
N PHE A 367 -7.16 5.72 0.28
CA PHE A 367 -7.05 7.08 -0.28
C PHE A 367 -7.36 8.16 0.77
N SER A 368 -6.75 7.99 1.93
CA SER A 368 -6.89 8.78 3.16
C SER A 368 -8.29 8.84 3.80
N LEU A 369 -8.31 9.38 5.02
CA LEU A 369 -9.49 9.48 5.86
C LEU A 369 -10.24 10.79 5.56
N THR A 370 -9.51 11.91 5.58
CA THR A 370 -10.11 13.25 5.45
C THR A 370 -10.18 13.78 4.02
N HIS A 371 -9.23 13.40 3.17
CA HIS A 371 -8.94 14.06 1.89
C HIS A 371 -8.86 15.61 2.00
N LYS A 372 -8.22 16.13 3.07
CA LYS A 372 -7.91 17.57 3.26
C LYS A 372 -7.42 18.25 1.98
N ASP A 373 -8.05 19.36 1.62
CA ASP A 373 -7.79 20.10 0.38
C ASP A 373 -6.42 20.80 0.30
N ASP A 374 -5.74 21.03 1.43
CA ASP A 374 -4.42 21.67 1.43
C ASP A 374 -3.33 20.69 0.94
N PRO A 375 -2.68 20.95 -0.21
CA PRO A 375 -1.64 20.05 -0.72
C PRO A 375 -0.36 20.08 0.14
N GLN A 376 -0.16 21.10 0.98
CA GLN A 376 0.98 21.18 1.90
C GLN A 376 0.79 20.29 3.12
N TYR A 377 -0.46 20.04 3.57
CA TYR A 377 -0.73 19.10 4.66
C TYR A 377 -0.15 17.71 4.39
N TRP A 378 -0.28 17.24 3.14
CA TRP A 378 0.30 15.98 2.68
C TRP A 378 1.82 16.10 2.45
N THR A 379 2.26 17.15 1.74
CA THR A 379 3.68 17.36 1.39
C THR A 379 4.58 17.51 2.64
N GLN A 380 4.03 18.01 3.75
CA GLN A 380 4.71 18.28 5.02
C GLN A 380 4.14 17.46 6.19
N GLY A 381 3.34 16.42 5.91
CA GLY A 381 2.62 15.64 6.93
C GLY A 381 3.58 14.93 7.88
N THR A 382 3.28 14.98 9.18
CA THR A 382 4.04 14.25 10.21
C THR A 382 3.75 12.76 10.17
N TYR A 383 4.55 11.95 10.87
CA TYR A 383 4.30 10.50 10.99
C TYR A 383 2.88 10.23 11.52
N ASP A 384 2.45 10.98 12.55
CA ASP A 384 1.11 10.87 13.13
C ASP A 384 -0.01 11.28 12.15
N ASP A 385 0.23 12.28 11.30
CA ASP A 385 -0.71 12.65 10.22
C ASP A 385 -0.88 11.51 9.21
N TRP A 386 0.23 10.95 8.71
CA TRP A 386 0.20 9.82 7.77
C TRP A 386 -0.41 8.56 8.39
N LEU A 387 -0.13 8.29 9.66
CA LEU A 387 -0.68 7.17 10.44
C LEU A 387 -2.21 7.31 10.58
N ALA A 388 -2.68 8.45 11.06
CA ALA A 388 -4.12 8.69 11.27
C ALA A 388 -4.90 8.75 9.96
N GLU A 389 -4.32 9.31 8.89
CA GLU A 389 -4.96 9.39 7.58
C GLU A 389 -4.97 8.04 6.84
N MET A 390 -3.92 7.21 6.93
CA MET A 390 -3.80 5.98 6.13
C MET A 390 -4.08 4.69 6.91
N ALA A 391 -3.41 4.45 8.04
CA ALA A 391 -3.70 3.27 8.86
C ALA A 391 -5.09 3.39 9.53
N GLY A 392 -5.48 4.60 9.94
CA GLY A 392 -6.84 4.89 10.41
C GLY A 392 -7.91 4.61 9.34
N ALA A 393 -7.67 4.99 8.09
CA ALA A 393 -8.58 4.69 6.99
C ALA A 393 -8.63 3.19 6.64
N ARG A 394 -7.49 2.47 6.69
CA ARG A 394 -7.47 1.00 6.59
C ARG A 394 -8.37 0.35 7.64
N LEU A 395 -8.21 0.73 8.92
CA LEU A 395 -9.02 0.20 10.02
C LEU A 395 -10.52 0.45 9.83
N ILE A 396 -10.92 1.61 9.32
CA ILE A 396 -12.32 1.92 8.97
C ILE A 396 -12.81 0.99 7.84
N ILE A 397 -12.01 0.78 6.79
CA ILE A 397 -12.39 -0.13 5.69
C ILE A 397 -12.53 -1.57 6.22
N GLU A 398 -11.52 -2.10 6.90
CA GLU A 398 -11.51 -3.45 7.49
C GLU A 398 -12.74 -3.68 8.37
N ARG A 399 -13.03 -2.76 9.30
CA ARG A 399 -14.14 -2.88 10.24
C ARG A 399 -15.51 -2.72 9.60
N PHE A 400 -15.72 -1.73 8.72
CA PHE A 400 -17.06 -1.43 8.20
C PHE A 400 -17.39 -2.09 6.86
N ALA A 401 -16.39 -2.58 6.11
CA ALA A 401 -16.59 -3.51 4.99
C ALA A 401 -16.42 -4.99 5.41
N ASN A 402 -16.02 -5.27 6.66
CA ASN A 402 -15.75 -6.61 7.18
C ASN A 402 -14.77 -7.39 6.28
N ILE A 403 -13.64 -6.76 5.98
CA ILE A 403 -12.53 -7.33 5.21
C ILE A 403 -11.44 -7.73 6.20
N THR A 404 -11.27 -9.04 6.40
CA THR A 404 -10.44 -9.64 7.46
C THR A 404 -9.29 -10.50 6.93
N ASP A 405 -9.11 -10.56 5.61
CA ASP A 405 -8.04 -11.33 4.94
C ASP A 405 -6.73 -10.52 4.77
N GLY A 406 -6.60 -9.39 5.47
CA GLY A 406 -5.41 -8.54 5.45
C GLY A 406 -5.01 -8.01 4.07
N SER A 407 -5.95 -7.92 3.12
CA SER A 407 -5.67 -7.56 1.72
C SER A 407 -5.57 -6.05 1.44
N ILE A 408 -5.88 -5.19 2.42
CA ILE A 408 -5.85 -3.72 2.27
C ILE A 408 -4.43 -3.21 2.58
N ILE A 409 -3.52 -3.47 1.65
CA ILE A 409 -2.07 -3.22 1.79
C ILE A 409 -1.51 -2.18 0.80
N GLY A 410 -2.38 -1.62 -0.02
CA GLY A 410 -2.08 -0.51 -0.93
C GLY A 410 -2.57 0.82 -0.40
N MET A 411 -1.85 1.89 -0.73
CA MET A 411 -2.33 3.25 -0.52
C MET A 411 -1.96 4.20 -1.68
N ARG A 412 -2.61 5.36 -1.69
CA ARG A 412 -2.31 6.49 -2.56
C ARG A 412 -2.56 7.81 -1.82
N ALA A 413 -1.65 8.75 -1.96
CA ALA A 413 -1.73 10.09 -1.40
C ALA A 413 -2.74 10.97 -2.18
N PRO A 414 -3.65 11.69 -1.50
CA PRO A 414 -4.47 12.73 -2.12
C PRO A 414 -3.64 13.74 -2.92
N TYR A 415 -4.17 14.17 -4.07
CA TYR A 415 -3.51 15.07 -5.02
C TYR A 415 -2.10 14.62 -5.48
N LEU A 416 -1.76 13.33 -5.28
CA LEU A 416 -0.42 12.75 -5.49
C LEU A 416 0.69 13.52 -4.76
N ARG A 417 0.41 13.88 -3.51
CA ARG A 417 1.34 14.61 -2.64
C ARG A 417 2.14 13.66 -1.75
N VAL A 418 3.24 13.18 -2.32
CA VAL A 418 4.24 12.36 -1.64
C VAL A 418 4.80 13.09 -0.41
N GLY A 419 4.93 12.37 0.71
CA GLY A 419 5.27 12.89 2.04
C GLY A 419 6.73 12.72 2.47
N GLY A 420 7.68 12.71 1.52
CA GLY A 420 9.11 12.48 1.81
C GLY A 420 9.37 11.08 2.35
N ASN A 421 10.35 10.93 3.25
CA ASN A 421 10.57 9.66 3.94
C ASN A 421 9.41 9.31 4.88
N THR A 422 8.84 10.30 5.58
CA THR A 422 7.81 10.14 6.62
C THR A 422 6.62 9.29 6.19
N GLN A 423 6.17 9.44 4.93
CA GLN A 423 5.13 8.58 4.35
C GLN A 423 5.55 7.10 4.34
N PHE A 424 6.77 6.81 3.91
CA PHE A 424 7.28 5.46 3.68
C PHE A 424 7.81 4.80 4.97
N ASP A 425 8.32 5.60 5.92
CA ASP A 425 8.58 5.17 7.30
C ASP A 425 7.27 4.66 7.93
N MET A 426 6.18 5.45 7.86
CA MET A 426 4.84 5.04 8.30
C MET A 426 4.34 3.80 7.57
N MET A 427 4.51 3.72 6.24
CA MET A 427 4.09 2.54 5.48
C MET A 427 4.82 1.26 5.91
N ALA A 428 6.12 1.33 6.19
CA ALA A 428 6.91 0.20 6.66
C ALA A 428 6.44 -0.26 8.05
N ASP A 429 6.33 0.66 9.01
CA ASP A 429 5.87 0.36 10.38
C ASP A 429 4.40 -0.10 10.44
N GLN A 430 3.59 0.26 9.44
CA GLN A 430 2.20 -0.14 9.30
C GLN A 430 1.97 -1.27 8.28
N PHE A 431 3.02 -1.91 7.78
CA PHE A 431 2.96 -3.05 6.85
C PHE A 431 2.14 -2.79 5.56
N PHE A 432 2.14 -1.56 5.05
CA PHE A 432 1.67 -1.28 3.69
C PHE A 432 2.73 -1.76 2.69
N VAL A 433 2.33 -2.62 1.75
CA VAL A 433 3.24 -3.28 0.80
C VAL A 433 3.58 -2.39 -0.38
N TYR A 434 2.66 -1.52 -0.81
CA TYR A 434 2.89 -0.64 -1.95
C TYR A 434 2.25 0.76 -1.84
N ASP A 435 2.94 1.75 -2.40
CA ASP A 435 2.38 3.08 -2.73
C ASP A 435 2.12 3.15 -4.24
N ALA A 436 1.18 4.00 -4.62
CA ALA A 436 0.93 4.34 -6.02
C ALA A 436 0.75 5.86 -6.18
N SER A 437 1.66 6.65 -5.60
CA SER A 437 1.59 8.11 -5.59
C SER A 437 2.74 8.80 -6.31
N ILE A 438 3.88 8.12 -6.51
CA ILE A 438 5.04 8.74 -7.16
C ILE A 438 4.81 8.76 -8.68
N THR A 439 4.96 9.94 -9.30
CA THR A 439 4.80 10.08 -10.75
C THR A 439 6.15 10.05 -11.48
N ALA A 440 6.22 9.26 -12.55
CA ALA A 440 7.32 9.27 -13.50
C ALA A 440 6.90 10.10 -14.73
N SER A 441 7.64 11.17 -15.05
CA SER A 441 7.29 12.02 -16.19
C SER A 441 7.50 11.33 -17.54
N LEU A 442 6.79 11.84 -18.54
CA LEU A 442 6.65 11.23 -19.87
C LEU A 442 8.00 10.88 -20.52
N GLY A 443 8.38 9.61 -20.40
CA GLY A 443 9.52 9.01 -21.07
C GLY A 443 9.15 8.35 -22.41
N ARG A 444 10.15 8.13 -23.26
CA ARG A 444 9.99 7.33 -24.49
C ARG A 444 9.66 5.86 -24.18
N VAL A 445 10.25 5.34 -23.11
CA VAL A 445 10.01 4.01 -22.56
C VAL A 445 9.44 4.20 -21.15
N PRO A 446 8.30 3.58 -20.81
CA PRO A 446 7.72 3.68 -19.48
C PRO A 446 8.53 2.88 -18.45
N ILE A 447 8.41 3.28 -17.18
CA ILE A 447 9.12 2.70 -16.05
C ILE A 447 8.29 1.58 -15.43
N TRP A 448 8.93 0.45 -15.13
CA TRP A 448 8.34 -0.65 -14.35
C TRP A 448 8.25 -0.27 -12.86
N PRO A 449 7.31 -0.82 -12.09
CA PRO A 449 7.33 -0.73 -10.63
C PRO A 449 8.69 -1.11 -10.05
N TYR A 450 9.02 -0.63 -8.86
CA TYR A 450 10.31 -0.89 -8.22
C TYR A 450 10.21 -0.82 -6.69
N THR A 451 11.16 -1.42 -5.99
CA THR A 451 11.23 -1.35 -4.52
C THR A 451 12.15 -0.22 -4.05
N LEU A 452 11.74 0.50 -3.01
CA LEU A 452 12.44 1.66 -2.46
C LEU A 452 13.66 1.32 -1.57
N TYR A 453 14.11 0.06 -1.53
CA TYR A 453 15.41 -0.31 -0.94
C TYR A 453 16.60 0.41 -1.60
N PHE A 454 16.43 0.81 -2.86
CA PHE A 454 17.41 1.57 -3.64
C PHE A 454 16.79 2.88 -4.11
N ARG A 455 17.65 3.84 -4.44
CA ARG A 455 17.24 5.15 -4.96
C ARG A 455 16.34 5.01 -6.18
N MET A 456 15.28 5.82 -6.22
CA MET A 456 14.33 5.90 -7.33
C MET A 456 15.03 6.01 -8.70
N PRO A 457 14.61 5.23 -9.71
CA PRO A 457 15.25 5.22 -11.04
C PRO A 457 14.93 6.47 -11.89
N HIS A 458 14.15 7.41 -11.37
CA HIS A 458 13.79 8.65 -12.05
C HIS A 458 13.79 9.83 -11.07
N LYS A 459 13.76 11.04 -11.62
CA LYS A 459 13.65 12.27 -10.83
C LYS A 459 12.34 12.29 -10.05
N CYS A 460 12.37 12.86 -8.85
CA CYS A 460 11.16 13.19 -8.11
C CYS A 460 10.35 14.23 -8.89
N ASN A 461 9.34 13.76 -9.60
CA ASN A 461 8.42 14.58 -10.36
C ASN A 461 7.03 14.43 -9.73
N GLY A 462 6.37 15.55 -9.49
CA GLY A 462 5.17 15.63 -8.68
C GLY A 462 5.03 17.01 -8.07
N ASN A 463 3.81 17.41 -7.75
CA ASN A 463 3.46 18.82 -7.52
C ASN A 463 3.97 19.39 -6.17
N GLY A 464 4.66 18.56 -5.36
CA GLY A 464 5.27 18.93 -4.07
C GLY A 464 6.78 18.64 -3.92
N GLY A 465 7.41 17.89 -4.84
CA GLY A 465 8.85 17.64 -4.84
C GLY A 465 9.45 16.82 -3.67
N ASN A 466 8.65 16.43 -2.68
CA ASN A 466 9.10 15.69 -1.49
C ASN A 466 8.96 14.16 -1.68
N CYS A 467 9.85 13.55 -2.44
CA CYS A 467 9.93 12.08 -2.58
C CYS A 467 10.89 11.47 -1.54
N PRO A 468 10.73 10.19 -1.17
CA PRO A 468 11.66 9.51 -0.25
C PRO A 468 13.10 9.56 -0.79
N SER A 469 14.03 9.94 0.10
CA SER A 469 15.47 9.93 -0.16
C SER A 469 16.14 8.65 0.34
N ARG A 470 15.61 8.05 1.42
CA ARG A 470 16.18 6.92 2.15
C ARG A 470 15.68 5.58 1.62
N SER A 471 16.16 4.49 2.23
CA SER A 471 15.86 3.11 1.79
C SER A 471 14.64 2.59 2.55
N HIS A 472 13.58 2.19 1.84
CA HIS A 472 12.30 1.77 2.43
C HIS A 472 11.85 0.39 1.91
N PRO A 473 11.31 -0.51 2.76
CA PRO A 473 10.88 -1.86 2.38
C PRO A 473 9.51 -1.89 1.66
N VAL A 474 9.29 -0.95 0.74
CA VAL A 474 7.99 -0.67 0.10
C VAL A 474 8.13 -0.73 -1.43
N TRP A 475 7.11 -1.24 -2.12
CA TRP A 475 7.00 -1.18 -3.58
C TRP A 475 6.36 0.14 -4.04
N GLU A 476 6.90 0.77 -5.08
CA GLU A 476 6.25 1.87 -5.78
C GLU A 476 5.61 1.36 -7.08
N MET A 477 4.28 1.41 -7.14
CA MET A 477 3.46 1.15 -8.33
C MET A 477 3.37 2.41 -9.19
N VAL A 478 4.55 2.83 -9.67
CA VAL A 478 4.85 4.14 -10.27
C VAL A 478 3.85 4.60 -11.34
N MET A 479 3.31 5.80 -11.12
CA MET A 479 2.36 6.44 -12.03
C MET A 479 3.10 7.07 -13.22
N ASN A 480 3.24 6.30 -14.30
CA ASN A 480 3.77 6.78 -15.58
C ASN A 480 2.84 7.84 -16.19
N GLU A 481 3.36 9.03 -16.50
CA GLU A 481 2.62 10.06 -17.23
C GLU A 481 2.15 9.56 -18.60
N LEU A 482 0.86 9.78 -18.89
CA LEU A 482 0.28 9.56 -20.20
C LEU A 482 0.65 10.67 -21.18
N ASP A 483 0.98 10.30 -22.41
CA ASP A 483 1.17 11.24 -23.53
C ASP A 483 -0.20 11.65 -24.06
N ARG A 484 -0.48 12.95 -23.99
CA ARG A 484 -1.79 13.55 -24.31
C ARG A 484 -1.84 14.28 -25.64
N ARG A 485 -0.78 14.18 -26.45
CA ARG A 485 -0.74 14.74 -27.82
C ARG A 485 -1.72 14.00 -28.73
N ASP A 486 -2.37 14.73 -29.63
CA ASP A 486 -3.32 14.16 -30.61
C ASP A 486 -2.55 13.58 -31.82
N ASP A 487 -1.42 14.19 -32.20
CA ASP A 487 -0.39 13.61 -33.09
C ASP A 487 1.01 13.73 -32.44
N PRO A 488 1.57 12.65 -31.85
CA PRO A 488 2.87 12.68 -31.18
C PRO A 488 4.08 12.89 -32.11
N THR A 489 3.87 12.93 -33.43
CA THR A 489 4.90 13.17 -34.46
C THR A 489 4.92 14.60 -34.99
N PHE A 490 3.81 15.34 -34.82
CA PHE A 490 3.65 16.72 -35.29
C PHE A 490 3.44 17.73 -34.14
N ASP A 491 2.75 17.34 -33.06
CA ASP A 491 2.49 18.20 -31.91
C ASP A 491 3.77 18.55 -31.13
N GLU A 492 3.81 19.79 -30.65
CA GLU A 492 4.86 20.28 -29.74
C GLU A 492 4.96 19.43 -28.46
N SER A 493 6.12 19.49 -27.80
CA SER A 493 6.41 18.70 -26.59
C SER A 493 5.56 19.15 -25.39
N LEU A 494 4.37 18.58 -25.24
CA LEU A 494 3.50 18.78 -24.08
C LEU A 494 3.97 17.95 -22.85
N PRO A 495 3.86 18.48 -21.63
CA PRO A 495 3.90 17.66 -20.41
C PRO A 495 2.78 16.62 -20.43
N GLY A 496 3.02 15.43 -19.89
CA GLY A 496 2.02 14.37 -19.80
C GLY A 496 0.97 14.61 -18.70
N CYS A 497 0.18 13.57 -18.42
CA CYS A 497 -0.85 13.57 -17.38
C CYS A 497 -0.87 12.23 -16.62
N HIS A 498 -0.82 12.28 -15.29
CA HIS A 498 -0.77 11.10 -14.41
C HIS A 498 -2.17 10.56 -14.03
N MET A 499 -3.19 11.42 -13.99
CA MET A 499 -4.61 11.02 -13.98
C MET A 499 -5.17 11.25 -15.37
N VAL A 500 -6.07 10.39 -15.85
CA VAL A 500 -6.73 10.60 -17.15
C VAL A 500 -7.54 11.90 -17.14
N ASP A 501 -8.18 12.20 -16.02
CA ASP A 501 -8.94 13.45 -15.83
C ASP A 501 -8.07 14.72 -15.76
N SER A 502 -6.74 14.60 -15.56
CA SER A 502 -5.80 15.74 -15.67
C SER A 502 -5.31 16.01 -17.10
N CYS A 503 -5.65 15.16 -18.08
CA CYS A 503 -5.36 15.36 -19.50
C CYS A 503 -6.28 16.42 -20.13
N SER A 504 -6.10 17.70 -19.76
CA SER A 504 -7.06 18.79 -19.98
C SER A 504 -7.47 19.10 -21.43
N ASN A 505 -6.69 18.67 -22.44
CA ASN A 505 -7.04 18.80 -23.85
C ASN A 505 -8.02 17.73 -24.37
N ILE A 506 -8.31 16.69 -23.59
CA ILE A 506 -9.24 15.61 -23.94
C ILE A 506 -10.68 16.08 -23.69
N GLN A 507 -11.37 16.44 -24.77
CA GLN A 507 -12.70 17.07 -24.71
C GLN A 507 -13.82 16.29 -25.43
N THR A 508 -13.48 15.22 -26.16
CA THR A 508 -14.43 14.36 -26.89
C THR A 508 -14.11 12.88 -26.65
N GLY A 509 -15.10 12.00 -26.83
CA GLY A 509 -14.87 10.55 -26.81
C GLY A 509 -13.80 10.12 -27.80
N GLU A 510 -13.76 10.71 -29.00
CA GLU A 510 -12.77 10.41 -30.03
C GLU A 510 -11.32 10.69 -29.58
N GLN A 511 -11.08 11.84 -28.94
CA GLN A 511 -9.77 12.17 -28.36
C GLN A 511 -9.39 11.24 -27.22
N PHE A 512 -10.33 10.90 -26.33
CA PHE A 512 -10.07 9.93 -25.26
C PHE A 512 -9.77 8.53 -25.84
N GLY A 513 -10.46 8.16 -26.91
CA GLY A 513 -10.21 6.92 -27.65
C GLY A 513 -8.79 6.88 -28.21
N ARG A 514 -8.32 7.96 -28.85
CA ARG A 514 -6.92 8.10 -29.29
C ARG A 514 -5.93 8.03 -28.12
N LEU A 515 -6.19 8.75 -27.02
CA LEU A 515 -5.35 8.71 -25.82
C LEU A 515 -5.10 7.27 -25.37
N LEU A 516 -6.16 6.47 -25.23
CA LEU A 516 -6.06 5.08 -24.79
C LEU A 516 -5.19 4.23 -25.72
N ARG A 517 -5.41 4.28 -27.05
CA ARG A 517 -4.63 3.45 -28.00
C ARG A 517 -3.20 3.95 -28.20
N HIS A 518 -2.95 5.26 -28.14
CA HIS A 518 -1.59 5.81 -28.20
C HIS A 518 -0.77 5.37 -26.98
N ASN A 519 -1.33 5.55 -25.77
CA ASN A 519 -0.65 5.18 -24.53
C ASN A 519 -0.46 3.66 -24.41
N PHE A 520 -1.46 2.86 -24.80
CA PHE A 520 -1.29 1.42 -24.96
C PHE A 520 -0.13 1.08 -25.91
N ASN A 521 -0.08 1.70 -27.10
CA ASN A 521 0.98 1.42 -28.07
C ASN A 521 2.37 1.86 -27.59
N ARG A 522 2.52 2.91 -26.77
CA ARG A 522 3.81 3.26 -26.17
C ARG A 522 4.32 2.15 -25.26
N HIS A 523 3.47 1.60 -24.39
CA HIS A 523 3.84 0.52 -23.48
C HIS A 523 4.06 -0.79 -24.26
N PHE A 524 3.07 -1.19 -25.07
CA PHE A 524 3.03 -2.48 -25.77
C PHE A 524 4.21 -2.71 -26.73
N ASN A 525 4.63 -1.67 -27.45
CA ASN A 525 5.69 -1.75 -28.46
C ASN A 525 7.09 -1.36 -27.93
N SER A 526 7.25 -1.17 -26.61
CA SER A 526 8.55 -0.90 -25.98
C SER A 526 8.95 -2.02 -25.01
N ASN A 527 8.79 -1.83 -23.70
CA ASN A 527 9.18 -2.78 -22.66
C ASN A 527 7.98 -3.44 -21.95
N ARG A 528 6.75 -3.17 -22.39
CA ARG A 528 5.48 -3.67 -21.81
C ARG A 528 5.28 -3.41 -20.31
N ALA A 529 5.89 -2.34 -19.76
CA ALA A 529 5.59 -1.92 -18.39
C ALA A 529 4.07 -1.70 -18.20
N PRO A 530 3.52 -1.94 -17.00
CA PRO A 530 2.09 -1.82 -16.73
C PRO A 530 1.50 -0.48 -17.19
N LEU A 531 0.36 -0.53 -17.89
CA LEU A 531 -0.37 0.66 -18.30
C LEU A 531 -1.33 1.10 -17.20
N GLY A 532 -0.95 2.16 -16.48
CA GLY A 532 -1.80 2.82 -15.51
C GLY A 532 -2.92 3.62 -16.18
N LEU A 533 -4.18 3.26 -15.90
CA LEU A 533 -5.36 4.04 -16.31
C LEU A 533 -6.11 4.49 -15.06
N HIS A 534 -5.77 5.69 -14.59
CA HIS A 534 -6.19 6.22 -13.30
C HIS A 534 -7.28 7.29 -13.48
N PHE A 535 -8.41 7.12 -12.78
CA PHE A 535 -9.62 7.94 -12.96
C PHE A 535 -10.22 8.41 -11.63
N HIS A 536 -10.82 9.59 -11.66
CA HIS A 536 -11.98 9.89 -10.80
C HIS A 536 -13.28 9.47 -11.51
N ALA A 537 -14.15 8.71 -10.83
CA ALA A 537 -15.39 8.18 -11.42
C ALA A 537 -16.32 9.29 -11.96
N SER A 538 -16.33 10.45 -11.29
CA SER A 538 -17.07 11.64 -11.72
C SER A 538 -16.69 12.14 -13.12
N TRP A 539 -15.43 12.00 -13.53
CA TRP A 539 -14.98 12.38 -14.88
C TRP A 539 -15.52 11.41 -15.94
N LEU A 540 -15.46 10.09 -15.70
CA LEU A 540 -16.03 9.09 -16.61
C LEU A 540 -17.56 9.20 -16.73
N LYS A 541 -18.26 9.60 -15.65
CA LYS A 541 -19.70 9.90 -15.71
C LYS A 541 -20.05 11.26 -16.32
N SER A 542 -19.09 12.20 -16.42
CA SER A 542 -19.35 13.56 -16.94
C SER A 542 -19.81 13.61 -18.39
N LYS A 543 -19.39 12.63 -19.22
CA LYS A 543 -19.80 12.47 -20.61
C LYS A 543 -20.00 10.98 -20.92
N LYS A 544 -21.18 10.62 -21.42
CA LYS A 544 -21.54 9.23 -21.80
C LYS A 544 -20.50 8.60 -22.75
N GLU A 545 -20.00 9.40 -23.69
CA GLU A 545 -18.92 9.05 -24.63
C GLU A 545 -17.66 8.52 -23.94
N TYR A 546 -17.27 9.04 -22.78
CA TYR A 546 -16.04 8.64 -22.10
C TYR A 546 -16.16 7.21 -21.55
N LYS A 547 -17.28 6.89 -20.87
CA LYS A 547 -17.58 5.52 -20.44
C LYS A 547 -17.65 4.56 -21.63
N GLU A 548 -18.35 4.95 -22.70
CA GLU A 548 -18.51 4.10 -23.90
C GLU A 548 -17.17 3.80 -24.59
N GLU A 549 -16.28 4.80 -24.69
CA GLU A 549 -14.99 4.62 -25.34
C GLU A 549 -13.98 3.86 -24.46
N LEU A 550 -14.08 3.95 -23.12
CA LEU A 550 -13.33 3.07 -22.20
C LEU A 550 -13.78 1.61 -22.34
N ILE A 551 -15.10 1.35 -22.35
CA ILE A 551 -15.66 0.00 -22.55
C ILE A 551 -15.21 -0.59 -23.89
N LYS A 552 -15.31 0.19 -24.96
CA LYS A 552 -14.85 -0.19 -26.30
C LYS A 552 -13.34 -0.48 -26.35
N PHE A 553 -12.51 0.32 -25.67
CA PHE A 553 -11.07 0.02 -25.54
C PHE A 553 -10.81 -1.29 -24.79
N ILE A 554 -11.53 -1.55 -23.68
CA ILE A 554 -11.41 -2.81 -22.95
C ILE A 554 -11.76 -4.00 -23.86
N GLU A 555 -12.86 -3.91 -24.60
CA GLU A 555 -13.31 -4.98 -25.50
C GLU A 555 -12.37 -5.19 -26.71
N GLU A 556 -11.78 -4.12 -27.27
CA GLU A 556 -10.70 -4.20 -28.26
C GLU A 556 -9.44 -4.89 -27.71
N MET A 557 -9.09 -4.64 -26.44
CA MET A 557 -7.90 -5.24 -25.82
C MET A 557 -8.13 -6.70 -25.41
N LEU A 558 -9.33 -7.05 -24.94
CA LEU A 558 -9.68 -8.43 -24.58
C LEU A 558 -9.83 -9.37 -25.80
N ALA A 559 -9.93 -8.83 -27.01
CA ALA A 559 -9.79 -9.59 -28.25
C ALA A 559 -8.36 -10.12 -28.48
N ARG A 560 -7.39 -9.79 -27.60
CA ARG A 560 -5.99 -10.19 -27.69
C ARG A 560 -5.59 -11.18 -26.60
N SER A 561 -4.77 -12.18 -26.94
CA SER A 561 -4.25 -13.17 -26.00
C SER A 561 -3.07 -12.70 -25.15
N ASP A 562 -2.53 -11.50 -25.40
CA ASP A 562 -1.30 -10.97 -24.80
C ASP A 562 -1.51 -9.71 -23.93
N VAL A 563 -2.77 -9.38 -23.63
CA VAL A 563 -3.17 -8.24 -22.79
C VAL A 563 -4.01 -8.73 -21.61
N TYR A 564 -3.74 -8.21 -20.41
CA TYR A 564 -4.42 -8.61 -19.18
C TYR A 564 -4.81 -7.39 -18.33
N PHE A 565 -6.09 -7.26 -18.00
CA PHE A 565 -6.60 -6.28 -17.04
C PHE A 565 -6.53 -6.86 -15.63
N VAL A 566 -5.69 -6.25 -14.79
CA VAL A 566 -5.35 -6.74 -13.45
C VAL A 566 -5.46 -5.62 -12.42
N THR A 567 -5.65 -6.02 -11.16
CA THR A 567 -5.43 -5.14 -10.01
C THR A 567 -3.93 -4.83 -9.86
N MET A 568 -3.57 -3.81 -9.08
CA MET A 568 -2.17 -3.60 -8.70
C MET A 568 -1.67 -4.82 -7.90
N VAL A 569 -2.43 -5.14 -6.86
CA VAL A 569 -2.13 -6.18 -5.87
C VAL A 569 -3.41 -6.98 -5.54
N GLN A 570 -3.22 -8.12 -4.88
CA GLN A 570 -4.22 -9.00 -4.27
C GLN A 570 -3.48 -9.80 -3.19
N VAL A 571 -4.18 -10.37 -2.21
CA VAL A 571 -3.62 -11.25 -1.17
C VAL A 571 -4.63 -12.34 -0.82
N ARG A 572 -4.13 -13.47 -0.31
CA ARG A 572 -4.92 -14.48 0.40
C ARG A 572 -4.05 -15.10 1.50
N TYR A 573 -4.63 -15.26 2.69
CA TYR A 573 -4.16 -16.25 3.66
C TYR A 573 -4.77 -17.61 3.31
N GLU A 574 -3.94 -18.65 3.15
CA GLU A 574 -4.45 -20.03 3.06
C GLU A 574 -4.77 -20.54 4.46
N THR A 575 -6.04 -20.47 4.85
CA THR A 575 -6.51 -21.00 6.13
C THR A 575 -6.62 -22.53 6.08
N ASN A 576 -5.50 -23.21 6.30
CA ASN A 576 -5.48 -24.64 6.59
C ASN A 576 -6.29 -24.92 7.87
N LEU A 577 -7.51 -25.43 7.71
CA LEU A 577 -8.52 -25.54 8.75
C LEU A 577 -8.34 -26.82 9.59
N GLN A 578 -7.12 -27.04 10.09
CA GLN A 578 -6.79 -28.07 11.07
C GLN A 578 -5.78 -27.47 12.05
N GLY A 579 -6.18 -27.33 13.32
CA GLY A 579 -5.63 -26.29 14.20
C GLY A 579 -4.16 -26.40 14.58
N ASP A 580 -3.50 -25.25 14.59
CA ASP A 580 -2.59 -24.78 15.65
C ASP A 580 -2.64 -23.24 15.68
N MET A 581 -2.67 -22.62 16.87
CA MET A 581 -2.90 -21.17 17.02
C MET A 581 -1.59 -20.35 17.11
N GLU A 582 -0.46 -20.91 16.68
CA GLU A 582 0.89 -20.38 16.94
C GLU A 582 1.72 -20.14 15.65
N LEU A 583 1.11 -20.12 14.46
CA LEU A 583 1.83 -20.09 13.17
C LEU A 583 1.54 -18.86 12.26
N ILE A 584 0.86 -17.84 12.77
CA ILE A 584 0.27 -16.75 11.97
C ILE A 584 1.30 -15.92 11.16
N CYS A 585 2.56 -15.81 11.63
CA CYS A 585 3.57 -14.96 10.99
C CYS A 585 4.50 -15.68 9.99
N LYS A 586 4.26 -16.95 9.63
CA LYS A 586 5.18 -17.72 8.78
C LYS A 586 4.83 -17.78 7.29
N GLU A 587 3.54 -17.67 6.94
CA GLU A 587 3.05 -17.83 5.55
C GLU A 587 2.02 -16.76 5.17
N ILE A 588 2.38 -15.47 5.30
CA ILE A 588 1.66 -14.39 4.60
C ILE A 588 2.01 -14.47 3.10
N ASN A 589 1.27 -15.30 2.35
CA ASN A 589 1.48 -15.47 0.92
C ASN A 589 0.89 -14.27 0.15
N LEU A 590 1.69 -13.23 -0.07
CA LEU A 590 1.29 -11.97 -0.71
C LEU A 590 1.06 -12.15 -2.24
N GLN A 591 -0.12 -12.66 -2.62
CA GLN A 591 -0.56 -13.00 -4.00
C GLN A 591 -0.82 -11.78 -4.93
N THR A 592 0.15 -10.88 -5.01
CA THR A 592 0.06 -9.51 -5.53
C THR A 592 -0.05 -9.40 -7.07
N ARG A 593 -1.23 -9.41 -7.71
CA ARG A 593 -1.34 -9.60 -9.20
C ARG A 593 -0.24 -9.01 -10.12
N VAL A 594 0.12 -7.72 -10.08
CA VAL A 594 1.26 -7.22 -10.89
C VAL A 594 2.60 -7.55 -10.25
N ILE A 595 2.79 -7.23 -8.96
CA ILE A 595 4.07 -7.44 -8.26
C ILE A 595 4.46 -8.93 -8.25
N LYS A 596 3.53 -9.87 -8.06
CA LYS A 596 3.72 -11.32 -8.14
C LYS A 596 4.17 -11.79 -9.53
N TRP A 597 3.67 -11.19 -10.62
CA TRP A 597 4.25 -11.44 -11.94
C TRP A 597 5.68 -10.92 -12.01
N MET A 598 6.01 -9.79 -11.38
CA MET A 598 7.39 -9.31 -11.30
C MET A 598 8.28 -10.19 -10.40
N GLN A 599 7.73 -10.76 -9.33
CA GLN A 599 8.40 -11.69 -8.39
C GLN A 599 8.64 -13.06 -9.02
N THR A 600 7.73 -13.53 -9.88
CA THR A 600 7.86 -14.78 -10.65
C THR A 600 7.56 -14.49 -12.13
N PRO A 601 8.50 -13.86 -12.86
CA PRO A 601 8.31 -13.48 -14.26
C PRO A 601 7.95 -14.68 -15.13
N THR A 602 6.74 -14.63 -15.69
CA THR A 602 6.12 -15.76 -16.38
C THR A 602 5.77 -15.38 -17.81
N GLU A 603 6.30 -16.13 -18.79
CA GLU A 603 6.05 -15.89 -20.22
C GLU A 603 4.59 -16.13 -20.62
N LEU A 604 4.12 -15.44 -21.68
CA LEU A 604 2.79 -15.57 -22.29
C LEU A 604 2.31 -17.03 -22.46
N SER A 605 3.24 -17.95 -22.77
CA SER A 605 2.98 -19.38 -22.96
C SER A 605 2.43 -20.08 -21.71
N ALA A 606 2.82 -19.63 -20.51
CA ALA A 606 2.47 -20.23 -19.23
C ALA A 606 1.38 -19.44 -18.47
N LEU A 607 1.16 -18.16 -18.78
CA LEU A 607 0.20 -17.29 -18.07
C LEU A 607 -1.25 -17.79 -18.05
N ARG A 608 -1.66 -18.57 -19.04
CA ARG A 608 -3.00 -19.19 -19.05
C ARG A 608 -3.21 -20.09 -17.82
N ASP A 609 -2.14 -20.67 -17.29
CA ASP A 609 -2.15 -21.63 -16.18
C ASP A 609 -1.33 -21.16 -14.97
N PHE A 610 -1.02 -19.86 -14.91
CA PHE A 610 -0.42 -19.17 -13.76
C PHE A 610 -1.46 -19.02 -12.64
N GLN A 611 -1.21 -19.67 -11.49
CA GLN A 611 -2.24 -19.86 -10.45
C GLN A 611 -2.61 -18.56 -9.72
N ASP A 612 -1.66 -17.68 -9.42
CA ASP A 612 -1.92 -16.39 -8.74
C ASP A 612 -2.92 -15.49 -9.50
N TRP A 613 -3.08 -15.66 -10.83
CA TRP A 613 -4.08 -14.94 -11.64
C TRP A 613 -5.39 -15.73 -11.84
N LYS A 614 -5.43 -17.01 -11.44
CA LYS A 614 -6.56 -17.93 -11.55
C LYS A 614 -7.29 -18.19 -10.23
N GLU A 615 -6.61 -18.19 -9.10
CA GLU A 615 -7.21 -18.52 -7.80
C GLU A 615 -8.34 -17.57 -7.36
N THR A 616 -8.43 -16.39 -7.99
CA THR A 616 -9.49 -15.39 -7.80
C THR A 616 -10.29 -15.11 -9.09
N CYS A 617 -10.42 -16.14 -9.95
CA CYS A 617 -11.34 -16.16 -11.08
C CYS A 617 -12.79 -15.91 -10.62
N ASP A 618 -13.23 -16.69 -9.63
CA ASP A 618 -14.63 -16.81 -9.25
C ASP A 618 -15.05 -15.76 -8.21
N GLU A 619 -16.26 -15.21 -8.37
CA GLU A 619 -16.88 -14.34 -7.37
C GLU A 619 -17.29 -15.17 -6.14
N LYS A 620 -16.88 -14.75 -4.94
CA LYS A 620 -17.17 -15.51 -3.71
C LYS A 620 -18.61 -15.23 -3.23
N GLY A 621 -19.40 -16.29 -3.05
CA GLY A 621 -20.66 -16.26 -2.29
C GLY A 621 -21.72 -15.25 -2.78
N GLN A 622 -22.62 -14.87 -1.85
CA GLN A 622 -23.60 -13.80 -2.02
C GLN A 622 -23.14 -12.53 -1.26
N PRO A 623 -23.68 -11.34 -1.56
CA PRO A 623 -23.45 -10.15 -0.75
C PRO A 623 -23.79 -10.40 0.73
N TYR A 624 -22.96 -9.89 1.65
CA TYR A 624 -23.03 -10.19 3.08
C TYR A 624 -24.38 -9.78 3.72
N CYS A 625 -25.00 -8.72 3.22
CA CYS A 625 -26.36 -8.33 3.59
C CYS A 625 -27.17 -7.83 2.38
N SER A 626 -28.46 -8.14 2.33
CA SER A 626 -29.37 -7.68 1.26
C SER A 626 -29.84 -6.23 1.41
N LEU A 627 -29.67 -5.64 2.60
CA LEU A 627 -29.99 -4.25 2.91
C LEU A 627 -28.99 -3.76 3.97
N PRO A 628 -28.11 -2.79 3.67
CA PRO A 628 -27.16 -2.27 4.64
C PRO A 628 -27.81 -1.35 5.68
N ASN A 629 -27.24 -1.32 6.87
CA ASN A 629 -27.55 -0.34 7.90
C ASN A 629 -27.15 1.06 7.41
N ALA A 630 -28.07 2.02 7.52
CA ALA A 630 -27.91 3.40 7.08
C ALA A 630 -27.72 4.34 8.29
N CYS A 631 -26.53 4.27 8.91
CA CYS A 631 -26.22 4.87 10.20
C CYS A 631 -26.12 6.41 10.10
N PRO A 632 -27.02 7.20 10.73
CA PRO A 632 -26.93 8.66 10.74
C PRO A 632 -26.06 9.12 11.91
N LEU A 633 -24.82 9.47 11.63
CA LEU A 633 -23.77 9.66 12.63
C LEU A 633 -23.28 11.11 12.68
N THR A 634 -22.68 11.49 13.81
CA THR A 634 -21.98 12.77 14.02
C THR A 634 -20.66 12.52 14.75
N THR A 635 -19.72 13.46 14.65
CA THR A 635 -18.48 13.45 15.47
C THR A 635 -18.14 14.87 15.90
N ARG A 636 -17.37 15.01 16.98
CA ARG A 636 -16.87 16.31 17.46
C ARG A 636 -15.83 16.93 16.51
N GLU A 637 -15.20 16.12 15.66
CA GLU A 637 -14.18 16.54 14.70
C GLU A 637 -14.78 17.18 13.44
N LEU A 638 -16.05 16.92 13.14
CA LEU A 638 -16.82 17.50 12.04
C LEU A 638 -18.07 18.23 12.59
N PRO A 639 -17.88 19.32 13.36
CA PRO A 639 -18.95 19.95 14.13
C PRO A 639 -20.03 20.55 13.23
N GLY A 640 -21.25 20.02 13.34
CA GLY A 640 -22.42 20.45 12.57
C GLY A 640 -22.71 19.61 11.34
N GLU A 641 -21.84 18.67 10.96
CA GLU A 641 -22.15 17.66 9.95
C GLU A 641 -22.89 16.46 10.56
N THR A 642 -23.86 15.93 9.81
CA THR A 642 -24.48 14.62 10.07
C THR A 642 -24.27 13.76 8.84
N LEU A 643 -23.45 12.72 8.97
CA LEU A 643 -22.98 11.89 7.86
C LEU A 643 -23.62 10.52 7.93
N ARG A 644 -24.04 9.98 6.79
CA ARG A 644 -24.54 8.60 6.71
C ARG A 644 -23.42 7.65 6.34
N LEU A 645 -23.07 6.77 7.27
CA LEU A 645 -22.22 5.61 7.01
C LEU A 645 -23.14 4.44 6.65
N PHE A 646 -22.88 3.80 5.52
CA PHE A 646 -23.60 2.60 5.10
C PHE A 646 -22.69 1.37 5.27
N THR A 647 -23.18 0.33 5.91
CA THR A 647 -22.41 -0.89 6.23
C THR A 647 -23.36 -2.08 6.46
N CYS A 648 -22.88 -3.31 6.29
CA CYS A 648 -23.59 -4.49 6.75
C CYS A 648 -23.35 -4.82 8.24
N MET A 649 -22.41 -4.13 8.89
CA MET A 649 -22.06 -4.30 10.30
C MET A 649 -22.95 -3.42 11.21
N GLU A 650 -22.82 -3.57 12.53
CA GLU A 650 -23.56 -2.72 13.48
C GLU A 650 -23.13 -1.24 13.35
N CYS A 651 -24.07 -0.32 13.61
CA CYS A 651 -23.76 1.10 13.57
C CYS A 651 -22.86 1.50 14.74
N PRO A 652 -21.76 2.24 14.51
CA PRO A 652 -20.92 2.76 15.58
C PRO A 652 -21.62 3.89 16.36
N ASN A 653 -21.08 4.26 17.52
CA ASN A 653 -21.66 5.30 18.39
C ASN A 653 -21.50 6.71 17.81
N ASN A 654 -20.40 6.97 17.09
CA ASN A 654 -20.05 8.24 16.47
C ASN A 654 -19.64 8.00 15.00
N TYR A 655 -19.52 9.07 14.22
CA TYR A 655 -18.92 8.98 12.89
C TYR A 655 -17.41 8.76 13.02
N PRO A 656 -16.82 7.70 12.43
CA PRO A 656 -15.39 7.47 12.51
C PRO A 656 -14.59 8.63 11.90
N TRP A 657 -13.47 9.00 12.52
CA TRP A 657 -12.58 10.06 12.00
C TRP A 657 -11.15 9.88 12.53
N LEU A 658 -10.28 10.89 12.39
CA LEU A 658 -8.86 10.82 12.74
C LEU A 658 -8.58 10.39 14.19
N LEU A 659 -9.34 10.91 15.17
CA LEU A 659 -9.13 10.62 16.59
C LEU A 659 -9.97 9.45 17.12
N ASP A 660 -10.91 8.95 16.33
CA ASP A 660 -11.73 7.77 16.62
C ASP A 660 -12.04 7.01 15.32
N PRO A 661 -11.06 6.29 14.73
CA PRO A 661 -11.28 5.50 13.52
C PRO A 661 -12.20 4.28 13.75
N THR A 662 -12.54 3.98 15.00
CA THR A 662 -13.52 2.95 15.35
C THR A 662 -14.96 3.46 15.37
N GLY A 663 -15.17 4.77 15.61
CA GLY A 663 -16.47 5.37 15.93
C GLY A 663 -17.05 4.93 17.28
N ASP A 664 -16.30 4.22 18.13
CA ASP A 664 -16.80 3.64 19.39
C ASP A 664 -17.04 4.70 20.48
N GLY A 665 -16.42 5.87 20.37
CA GLY A 665 -16.58 6.98 21.29
C GLY A 665 -15.51 7.10 22.37
N PHE A 666 -14.33 6.50 22.17
CA PHE A 666 -13.18 6.55 23.10
C PHE A 666 -12.47 7.93 23.15
N ALA A 667 -13.22 9.02 22.96
CA ALA A 667 -12.73 10.39 23.11
C ALA A 667 -12.36 10.67 24.58
N VAL A 668 -11.07 10.50 24.89
CA VAL A 668 -10.43 10.77 26.19
C VAL A 668 -10.92 12.09 26.78
N LYS A 669 -11.24 12.08 28.08
CA LYS A 669 -11.54 13.30 28.84
C LYS A 669 -10.29 14.17 28.92
N LYS A 670 -10.28 15.27 28.15
CA LYS A 670 -9.44 16.44 28.42
C LYS A 670 -9.89 17.14 29.71
#